data_AF-X8IPD7-F1
#
_entry.id   AF-X8IPD7-F1
#
_cell.length_a   1.000
_cell.length_b   1.000
_cell.length_c   1.000
_cell.angle_alpha   90.00
_cell.angle_beta   90.00
_cell.angle_gamma   90.00
#
_symmetry.space_group_name_H-M   'P 1'
#
loop_
_entity.id
_entity.type
_entity.pdbx_description
1 polymer ?
#
loop_
_entity_poly.entity_id
_entity_poly.type
_entity_poly.pdbx_seq_one_letter_code
_entity_poly.pdbx_strand_id
1 'polypeptide(L)'
;MSKNTILKPVLIGALILAVAGGIAFGMFSGKGEKANKSAVSHKKEHADIASEQNEPQESADKGTAGDYETNSNGENSSHALRRNSGDNQRARAVISQNRRQNQASASAAVKPGVSATPSVSPSKPSVSPSKPDAKPGANPGTNPSVNPGITPGEPVPPVLDRQAQIEKEISDLMRKSDLKDGKYVGLGDGFDEARGGVKTIVTIKNNIIENVVFVEGQGYSGLDYMAISARAIPYLCGEEGKRNIAILKVYRKYIDQIAHAKDQAKEAEKLLGKEYASKISDARRAEMVSPVIREYLGKNHKCKKMMDAISGATLTTGGVGLSVDNALELSENDKKTGNDITEINVLEPTAINGYTGQRVLKSDIAKPLDLSGVKIELTKEDGTKIVVPYAEFDKYGIEVTNRDTGEKLYDKMNLSDETKSQALIAKITHKGSKRRTEFAIFFESYSTDYITKMEYSFDNGKTWEEVADPAKSEENSNNIAYRQTIKLKKEYFGKKARFRTTSLSGKHYEYESRFKVDEYGYKFSFNCVNKDYESNKNANFALYITFVEDVVDENPSTGDNNDEGNPEEDNEVEDEFKPELSTKIINKKVGDAEPTIDEYRALISNFPNDGSVSLEVLDHPNMSENGYTLVKIKVISHSSGKESIITIGVSVA
;
A
#
# COMPACT_ATOMS: atom_id res chain seq x y z
N MET A 1 11.84 -61.19 -17.88
CA MET A 1 13.29 -60.96 -18.01
C MET A 1 13.54 -60.01 -19.18
N SER A 2 14.58 -59.16 -19.09
CA SER A 2 15.16 -58.33 -20.18
C SER A 2 14.24 -57.30 -20.87
N LYS A 3 14.45 -55.97 -20.92
CA LYS A 3 15.61 -55.05 -21.04
C LYS A 3 15.81 -54.49 -22.47
N ASN A 4 16.36 -53.26 -22.50
CA ASN A 4 16.87 -52.45 -23.63
C ASN A 4 15.78 -51.63 -24.38
N THR A 5 15.74 -50.29 -24.43
CA THR A 5 16.74 -49.17 -24.33
C THR A 5 17.44 -48.82 -25.64
N ILE A 6 17.21 -47.59 -26.13
CA ILE A 6 17.95 -46.71 -27.09
C ILE A 6 17.03 -45.48 -27.31
N LEU A 7 17.44 -44.21 -27.50
CA LEU A 7 18.59 -43.39 -27.06
C LEU A 7 18.14 -41.89 -27.15
N LYS A 8 18.89 -40.93 -26.58
CA LYS A 8 18.53 -39.50 -26.46
C LYS A 8 18.54 -38.72 -27.81
N PRO A 9 18.13 -37.43 -27.83
CA PRO A 9 19.17 -36.41 -27.63
C PRO A 9 18.87 -35.37 -26.54
N VAL A 10 19.95 -34.70 -26.10
CA VAL A 10 19.96 -33.60 -25.13
C VAL A 10 19.83 -32.28 -25.89
N LEU A 11 19.06 -31.31 -25.37
CA LEU A 11 19.25 -29.90 -25.68
C LEU A 11 19.36 -29.10 -24.37
N ILE A 12 20.57 -28.65 -24.07
CA ILE A 12 20.85 -27.70 -22.98
C ILE A 12 20.75 -26.30 -23.59
N GLY A 13 19.65 -25.60 -23.28
CA GLY A 13 19.50 -24.18 -23.58
C GLY A 13 19.98 -23.35 -22.40
N ALA A 14 21.27 -23.00 -22.37
CA ALA A 14 21.82 -22.13 -21.34
C ALA A 14 21.38 -20.67 -21.60
N LEU A 15 20.43 -20.15 -20.82
CA LEU A 15 20.13 -18.72 -20.82
C LEU A 15 21.08 -18.01 -19.84
N ILE A 16 22.16 -17.47 -20.38
CA ILE A 16 23.11 -16.62 -19.64
C ILE A 16 22.44 -15.27 -19.38
N LEU A 17 22.08 -15.01 -18.12
CA LEU A 17 21.64 -13.69 -17.67
C LEU A 17 22.86 -12.94 -17.14
N ALA A 18 23.46 -12.11 -18.00
CA ALA A 18 24.60 -11.29 -17.64
C ALA A 18 24.17 -10.17 -16.68
N VAL A 19 24.62 -10.24 -15.43
CA VAL A 19 24.54 -9.13 -14.47
C VAL A 19 25.80 -8.29 -14.65
N ALA A 20 25.68 -7.12 -15.28
CA ALA A 20 26.78 -6.19 -15.48
C ALA A 20 26.30 -4.73 -15.37
N GLY A 21 26.97 -3.95 -14.51
CA GLY A 21 26.70 -2.53 -14.28
C GLY A 21 25.52 -2.27 -13.32
N GLY A 22 25.68 -1.47 -12.26
CA GLY A 22 26.88 -0.78 -11.79
C GLY A 22 26.48 0.34 -10.83
N ILE A 23 26.95 0.30 -9.59
CA ILE A 23 26.73 1.37 -8.62
C ILE A 23 27.60 2.57 -9.04
N ALA A 24 26.97 3.70 -9.32
CA ALA A 24 27.64 4.98 -9.53
C ALA A 24 26.96 6.06 -8.67
N PHE A 25 27.42 6.19 -7.43
CA PHE A 25 27.13 7.36 -6.60
C PHE A 25 28.29 8.34 -6.79
N GLY A 26 28.05 9.43 -7.53
CA GLY A 26 29.04 10.46 -7.83
C GLY A 26 28.60 11.79 -7.24
N MET A 27 29.35 12.29 -6.25
CA MET A 27 29.12 13.60 -5.65
C MET A 27 29.44 14.71 -6.67
N PHE A 28 28.58 15.72 -6.75
CA PHE A 28 28.97 17.07 -7.14
C PHE A 28 28.41 18.06 -6.12
N SER A 29 29.30 18.68 -5.36
CA SER A 29 29.00 19.78 -4.45
C SER A 29 28.96 21.12 -5.22
N GLY A 30 28.04 22.03 -4.88
CA GLY A 30 27.90 23.28 -5.64
C GLY A 30 26.84 24.30 -5.22
N LYS A 31 27.00 24.90 -4.01
CA LYS A 31 26.48 26.24 -3.58
C LYS A 31 24.96 26.55 -3.56
N GLY A 32 24.50 26.96 -2.37
CA GLY A 32 23.40 27.92 -2.14
C GLY A 32 21.97 27.34 -2.15
N GLU A 33 21.02 27.78 -1.31
CA GLU A 33 21.01 28.80 -0.24
C GLU A 33 20.06 28.41 0.90
N LYS A 34 20.38 28.87 2.13
CA LYS A 34 19.53 29.11 3.32
C LYS A 34 18.12 28.50 3.37
N ALA A 35 17.94 27.48 4.20
CA ALA A 35 16.64 27.17 4.82
C ALA A 35 16.53 27.90 6.18
N ASN A 36 15.49 28.73 6.34
CA ASN A 36 15.21 29.39 7.62
C ASN A 36 14.65 28.41 8.66
N LYS A 37 15.12 28.52 9.90
CA LYS A 37 14.52 27.86 11.06
C LYS A 37 13.14 28.48 11.33
N SER A 38 12.11 27.64 11.49
CA SER A 38 10.85 28.02 12.13
C SER A 38 10.63 27.13 13.35
N ALA A 39 10.65 27.75 14.53
CA ALA A 39 10.52 27.04 15.80
C ALA A 39 9.08 26.55 16.03
N VAL A 40 8.96 25.32 16.55
CA VAL A 40 7.70 24.84 17.14
C VAL A 40 7.62 25.38 18.56
N SER A 41 6.77 26.37 18.82
CA SER A 41 6.41 26.75 20.18
C SER A 41 5.25 25.89 20.66
N HIS A 42 5.49 25.03 21.66
CA HIS A 42 4.41 24.47 22.45
C HIS A 42 3.66 25.59 23.17
N LYS A 43 2.32 25.60 23.08
CA LYS A 43 1.51 26.21 24.12
C LYS A 43 0.44 25.21 24.58
N LYS A 44 0.46 24.98 25.89
CA LYS A 44 -0.46 24.14 26.65
C LYS A 44 -1.61 25.03 27.15
N GLU A 45 -2.53 24.44 27.92
CA GLU A 45 -3.67 25.11 28.59
C GLU A 45 -4.86 25.45 27.66
N HIS A 46 -6.12 25.35 28.09
CA HIS A 46 -6.72 24.50 29.13
C HIS A 46 -8.21 24.28 28.74
N ALA A 47 -8.91 23.36 29.40
CA ALA A 47 -10.35 23.23 29.20
C ALA A 47 -11.11 24.42 29.81
N ASP A 48 -12.17 24.87 29.15
CA ASP A 48 -13.41 25.25 29.83
C ASP A 48 -14.62 25.11 28.89
N ILE A 49 -15.74 24.65 29.45
CA ILE A 49 -17.01 24.44 28.74
C ILE A 49 -17.92 25.61 29.07
N ALA A 50 -18.26 26.42 28.08
CA ALA A 50 -19.30 27.44 28.19
C ALA A 50 -20.36 27.24 27.09
N SER A 51 -21.61 27.16 27.52
CA SER A 51 -22.78 27.05 26.65
C SER A 51 -23.19 28.43 26.13
N GLU A 52 -23.23 28.63 24.81
CA GLU A 52 -23.96 29.75 24.22
C GLU A 52 -24.96 29.25 23.17
N GLN A 53 -26.19 29.76 23.29
CA GLN A 53 -27.29 29.52 22.37
C GLN A 53 -27.11 30.41 21.15
N ASN A 54 -27.26 29.86 19.94
CA ASN A 54 -27.41 30.66 18.72
C ASN A 54 -28.85 30.63 18.25
N GLU A 55 -29.62 31.66 18.61
CA GLU A 55 -30.78 32.08 17.82
C GLU A 55 -30.30 32.87 16.59
N PRO A 56 -31.00 32.80 15.45
CA PRO A 56 -30.49 33.34 14.18
C PRO A 56 -30.68 34.87 14.10
N GLN A 57 -29.59 35.60 13.83
CA GLN A 57 -29.69 36.99 13.36
C GLN A 57 -29.88 37.05 11.84
N GLU A 58 -30.85 37.84 11.40
CA GLU A 58 -30.98 38.25 10.00
C GLU A 58 -29.80 39.13 9.57
N SER A 59 -29.24 38.86 8.39
CA SER A 59 -28.50 39.86 7.63
C SER A 59 -29.11 40.00 6.24
N ALA A 60 -29.87 41.08 6.06
CA ALA A 60 -30.28 41.51 4.74
C ALA A 60 -29.10 42.22 4.07
N ASP A 61 -28.56 41.66 3.00
CA ASP A 61 -27.83 42.44 2.00
C ASP A 61 -28.19 42.03 0.57
N LYS A 62 -28.26 43.02 -0.31
CA LYS A 62 -28.74 42.89 -1.70
C LYS A 62 -27.55 42.86 -2.66
N GLY A 63 -27.00 41.67 -2.89
CA GLY A 63 -25.98 41.42 -3.91
C GLY A 63 -26.60 40.90 -5.22
N THR A 64 -26.44 41.65 -6.31
CA THR A 64 -26.98 41.31 -7.64
C THR A 64 -26.37 40.02 -8.22
N ALA A 65 -27.16 39.25 -8.97
CA ALA A 65 -26.63 38.17 -9.79
C ALA A 65 -25.74 38.73 -10.92
N GLY A 66 -24.57 38.13 -11.13
CA GLY A 66 -23.60 38.54 -12.15
C GLY A 66 -22.60 37.44 -12.51
N ASP A 67 -22.81 36.87 -13.70
CA ASP A 67 -21.86 36.29 -14.64
C ASP A 67 -20.43 35.95 -14.17
N TYR A 68 -20.14 34.65 -14.03
CA TYR A 68 -18.78 34.11 -14.01
C TYR A 68 -18.65 32.81 -14.84
N GLU A 69 -19.09 32.84 -16.10
CA GLU A 69 -18.53 31.98 -17.15
C GLU A 69 -18.50 32.73 -18.50
N THR A 70 -17.31 33.06 -19.02
CA THR A 70 -16.89 32.69 -20.38
C THR A 70 -15.46 33.13 -20.75
N ASN A 71 -14.75 32.16 -21.34
CA ASN A 71 -13.64 32.26 -22.30
C ASN A 71 -12.27 32.89 -21.99
N SER A 72 -11.28 32.19 -22.55
CA SER A 72 -9.84 32.38 -22.52
C SER A 72 -9.32 33.52 -23.39
N ASN A 73 -8.20 34.11 -22.98
CA ASN A 73 -7.00 34.07 -23.82
C ASN A 73 -5.75 33.90 -22.94
N GLY A 74 -4.71 33.29 -23.50
CA GLY A 74 -3.62 32.71 -22.71
C GLY A 74 -2.51 33.68 -22.34
N GLU A 75 -1.99 33.53 -21.13
CA GLU A 75 -0.61 33.91 -20.78
C GLU A 75 -0.03 32.89 -19.78
N ASN A 76 1.26 32.59 -19.92
CA ASN A 76 1.95 31.54 -19.18
C ASN A 76 2.17 31.92 -17.70
N SER A 77 1.60 31.16 -16.77
CA SER A 77 2.04 31.12 -15.36
C SER A 77 1.99 29.70 -14.78
N SER A 78 2.56 28.75 -15.53
CA SER A 78 2.67 27.35 -15.13
C SER A 78 3.76 27.12 -14.07
N HIS A 79 3.48 27.34 -12.78
CA HIS A 79 4.35 26.86 -11.68
C HIS A 79 3.61 26.70 -10.32
N ALA A 80 2.68 25.73 -10.24
CA ALA A 80 2.13 25.26 -8.94
C ALA A 80 1.59 23.81 -8.96
N LEU A 81 0.86 23.42 -10.00
CA LEU A 81 0.10 22.16 -10.05
C LEU A 81 0.62 21.19 -11.12
N ARG A 82 1.85 20.67 -10.93
CA ARG A 82 2.44 19.67 -11.85
C ARG A 82 3.28 18.57 -11.19
N ARG A 83 2.85 18.08 -10.02
CA ARG A 83 3.30 16.81 -9.44
C ARG A 83 2.07 15.95 -9.09
N ASN A 84 2.13 14.65 -9.35
CA ASN A 84 1.11 13.62 -9.09
C ASN A 84 -0.17 13.57 -9.96
N SER A 85 -0.08 13.83 -11.27
CA SER A 85 -1.14 13.44 -12.23
C SER A 85 -0.91 12.05 -12.89
N GLY A 86 0.33 11.54 -12.90
CA GLY A 86 0.68 10.28 -13.57
C GLY A 86 0.17 9.02 -12.86
N ASP A 87 0.44 8.89 -11.56
CA ASP A 87 0.17 7.66 -10.81
C ASP A 87 -1.33 7.42 -10.58
N ASN A 88 -2.09 8.51 -10.39
CA ASN A 88 -3.55 8.44 -10.24
C ASN A 88 -4.27 7.92 -11.49
N GLN A 89 -3.73 8.13 -12.70
CA GLN A 89 -4.30 7.53 -13.91
C GLN A 89 -4.04 6.02 -13.98
N ARG A 90 -2.86 5.56 -13.52
CA ARG A 90 -2.54 4.12 -13.46
C ARG A 90 -3.37 3.40 -12.40
N ALA A 91 -3.50 3.95 -11.20
CA ALA A 91 -4.35 3.38 -10.14
C ALA A 91 -5.82 3.26 -10.60
N ARG A 92 -6.38 4.30 -11.22
CA ARG A 92 -7.75 4.28 -11.76
C ARG A 92 -7.92 3.27 -12.90
N ALA A 93 -6.92 3.10 -13.76
CA ALA A 93 -6.96 2.09 -14.83
C ALA A 93 -7.04 0.66 -14.25
N VAL A 94 -6.18 0.32 -13.28
CA VAL A 94 -6.14 -1.01 -12.65
C VAL A 94 -7.45 -1.33 -11.91
N ILE A 95 -7.96 -0.40 -11.09
CA ILE A 95 -9.26 -0.56 -10.40
C ILE A 95 -10.39 -0.81 -11.42
N SER A 96 -10.36 -0.12 -12.57
CA SER A 96 -11.37 -0.32 -13.63
C SER A 96 -11.25 -1.67 -14.35
N GLN A 97 -10.05 -2.27 -14.43
CA GLN A 97 -9.83 -3.58 -15.04
C GLN A 97 -10.34 -4.71 -14.14
N ASN A 98 -10.04 -4.65 -12.83
CA ASN A 98 -10.50 -5.66 -11.87
C ASN A 98 -12.03 -5.66 -11.74
N ARG A 99 -12.67 -4.47 -11.74
CA ARG A 99 -14.14 -4.34 -11.76
C ARG A 99 -14.77 -4.89 -13.05
N ARG A 100 -14.05 -4.90 -14.19
CA ARG A 100 -14.52 -5.46 -15.47
C ARG A 100 -14.36 -6.98 -15.57
N GLN A 101 -13.29 -7.56 -15.03
CA GLN A 101 -13.09 -9.02 -15.06
C GLN A 101 -14.11 -9.75 -14.19
N ASN A 102 -14.39 -9.25 -12.98
CA ASN A 102 -15.32 -9.94 -12.06
C ASN A 102 -16.80 -9.86 -12.46
N GLN A 103 -17.20 -8.97 -13.39
CA GLN A 103 -18.54 -9.01 -13.98
C GLN A 103 -18.73 -10.13 -15.03
N ALA A 104 -17.65 -10.77 -15.51
CA ALA A 104 -17.74 -11.84 -16.51
C ALA A 104 -17.95 -13.24 -15.90
N SER A 105 -17.86 -13.39 -14.57
CA SER A 105 -17.76 -14.69 -13.89
C SER A 105 -18.92 -14.95 -12.91
N ALA A 106 -20.17 -14.91 -13.39
CA ALA A 106 -21.34 -15.25 -12.56
C ALA A 106 -22.51 -15.86 -13.35
N SER A 107 -22.44 -17.15 -13.70
CA SER A 107 -23.62 -18.03 -13.84
C SER A 107 -23.27 -19.50 -14.13
N ALA A 108 -23.10 -20.30 -13.07
CA ALA A 108 -23.24 -21.76 -13.14
C ALA A 108 -23.81 -22.27 -11.80
N ALA A 109 -25.04 -22.79 -11.83
CA ALA A 109 -25.71 -23.27 -10.63
C ALA A 109 -25.19 -24.65 -10.21
N VAL A 110 -24.75 -24.78 -8.95
CA VAL A 110 -24.36 -26.06 -8.35
C VAL A 110 -25.37 -26.41 -7.25
N LYS A 111 -26.07 -27.55 -7.42
CA LYS A 111 -26.83 -28.20 -6.35
C LYS A 111 -25.91 -29.17 -5.59
N PRO A 112 -26.10 -29.38 -4.27
CA PRO A 112 -25.28 -30.29 -3.49
C PRO A 112 -25.62 -31.76 -3.80
N GLY A 113 -24.60 -32.61 -3.85
CA GLY A 113 -24.72 -34.05 -4.09
C GLY A 113 -24.49 -34.89 -2.84
N VAL A 114 -25.21 -36.00 -2.73
CA VAL A 114 -24.97 -37.10 -1.78
C VAL A 114 -24.76 -38.40 -2.57
N SER A 115 -24.10 -39.38 -1.96
CA SER A 115 -23.28 -40.44 -2.55
C SER A 115 -23.96 -41.65 -3.22
N ALA A 116 -23.28 -42.19 -4.24
CA ALA A 116 -23.09 -43.62 -4.60
C ALA A 116 -24.27 -44.52 -5.11
N THR A 117 -24.39 -44.63 -6.44
CA THR A 117 -24.31 -45.83 -7.36
C THR A 117 -24.56 -47.29 -6.86
N PRO A 118 -24.88 -48.31 -7.72
CA PRO A 118 -24.90 -48.36 -9.22
C PRO A 118 -26.04 -49.16 -9.95
N SER A 119 -26.01 -49.15 -11.29
CA SER A 119 -26.51 -50.18 -12.26
C SER A 119 -28.04 -50.28 -12.56
N VAL A 120 -28.55 -50.59 -13.78
CA VAL A 120 -27.98 -51.15 -15.05
C VAL A 120 -28.59 -50.44 -16.31
N SER A 121 -27.87 -50.51 -17.44
CA SER A 121 -28.22 -50.08 -18.83
C SER A 121 -29.27 -51.00 -19.53
N PRO A 122 -29.63 -50.86 -20.84
CA PRO A 122 -29.44 -49.76 -21.81
C PRO A 122 -30.70 -49.42 -22.66
N SER A 123 -30.65 -48.37 -23.51
CA SER A 123 -30.98 -48.41 -24.97
C SER A 123 -31.25 -47.04 -25.61
N LYS A 124 -30.87 -46.89 -26.88
CA LYS A 124 -31.08 -45.72 -27.77
C LYS A 124 -31.88 -46.20 -29.00
N PRO A 125 -32.87 -45.45 -29.52
CA PRO A 125 -32.65 -44.71 -30.77
C PRO A 125 -33.34 -43.33 -30.85
N SER A 126 -33.28 -42.72 -32.04
CA SER A 126 -33.45 -41.29 -32.33
C SER A 126 -34.71 -40.99 -33.18
N VAL A 127 -34.92 -39.70 -33.43
CA VAL A 127 -35.73 -39.05 -34.51
C VAL A 127 -37.11 -38.48 -34.11
N SER A 128 -37.36 -37.28 -34.65
CA SER A 128 -38.47 -36.33 -34.43
C SER A 128 -39.86 -36.79 -34.91
N PRO A 129 -40.92 -36.04 -34.53
CA PRO A 129 -42.14 -35.92 -35.33
C PRO A 129 -42.29 -34.54 -36.01
N SER A 130 -42.97 -34.55 -37.15
CA SER A 130 -43.25 -33.40 -38.03
C SER A 130 -44.70 -32.91 -37.92
N LYS A 131 -44.99 -31.72 -38.46
CA LYS A 131 -46.35 -31.29 -38.87
C LYS A 131 -46.69 -31.91 -40.24
N PRO A 132 -47.97 -32.25 -40.53
CA PRO A 132 -48.76 -31.42 -41.47
C PRO A 132 -50.28 -31.38 -41.12
N ASP A 133 -51.19 -31.14 -42.07
CA ASP A 133 -51.79 -29.83 -42.42
C ASP A 133 -53.13 -30.05 -43.19
N ALA A 134 -53.95 -29.01 -43.42
CA ALA A 134 -55.25 -29.09 -44.15
C ALA A 134 -55.34 -28.08 -45.32
N LYS A 135 -56.13 -28.39 -46.37
CA LYS A 135 -55.93 -27.95 -47.77
C LYS A 135 -57.14 -27.15 -48.40
N PRO A 136 -57.15 -26.72 -49.69
CA PRO A 136 -57.64 -25.37 -50.07
C PRO A 136 -58.55 -25.30 -51.34
N GLY A 137 -58.75 -24.10 -51.88
CA GLY A 137 -59.16 -23.79 -53.27
C GLY A 137 -59.42 -22.29 -53.45
N ALA A 138 -59.33 -21.64 -54.63
CA ALA A 138 -58.72 -21.97 -55.91
C ALA A 138 -58.40 -20.65 -56.69
N ASN A 139 -57.50 -20.69 -57.67
CA ASN A 139 -57.08 -19.56 -58.53
C ASN A 139 -57.90 -19.55 -59.86
N PRO A 140 -57.79 -18.59 -60.83
CA PRO A 140 -56.62 -17.72 -61.13
C PRO A 140 -56.88 -16.27 -61.63
N GLY A 141 -55.80 -15.47 -61.73
CA GLY A 141 -55.59 -14.65 -62.94
C GLY A 141 -55.13 -13.18 -62.81
N THR A 142 -53.92 -12.92 -63.34
CA THR A 142 -53.37 -11.65 -63.87
C THR A 142 -52.90 -10.50 -62.95
N ASN A 143 -51.75 -9.94 -63.35
CA ASN A 143 -51.03 -8.73 -62.93
C ASN A 143 -50.04 -8.43 -64.12
N PRO A 144 -49.41 -7.24 -64.30
CA PRO A 144 -49.47 -6.03 -63.47
C PRO A 144 -49.66 -4.68 -64.21
N SER A 145 -50.09 -3.64 -63.49
CA SER A 145 -49.67 -2.25 -63.76
C SER A 145 -50.00 -1.24 -62.64
N VAL A 146 -48.93 -0.56 -62.18
CA VAL A 146 -48.86 0.83 -61.70
C VAL A 146 -49.80 1.32 -60.58
N ASN A 147 -49.34 1.10 -59.34
CA ASN A 147 -49.15 2.10 -58.26
C ASN A 147 -50.27 3.12 -57.88
N PRO A 148 -50.84 3.01 -56.67
CA PRO A 148 -51.42 4.13 -55.91
C PRO A 148 -50.63 4.41 -54.61
N GLY A 149 -50.09 5.63 -54.46
CA GLY A 149 -49.35 6.02 -53.28
C GLY A 149 -50.19 6.77 -52.23
N ILE A 150 -50.72 6.05 -51.23
CA ILE A 150 -51.02 6.59 -49.89
C ILE A 150 -50.85 5.45 -48.88
N THR A 151 -49.95 5.60 -47.89
CA THR A 151 -49.75 4.61 -46.82
C THR A 151 -50.23 5.20 -45.48
N PRO A 152 -51.05 4.49 -44.67
CA PRO A 152 -51.36 4.91 -43.31
C PRO A 152 -50.08 4.95 -42.46
N GLY A 153 -49.97 5.96 -41.58
CA GLY A 153 -48.76 6.19 -40.79
C GLY A 153 -48.45 5.04 -39.82
N GLU A 154 -47.16 4.73 -39.68
CA GLU A 154 -46.67 3.83 -38.63
C GLU A 154 -47.02 4.37 -37.23
N PRO A 155 -47.25 3.49 -36.23
CA PRO A 155 -47.35 3.91 -34.84
C PRO A 155 -46.02 4.54 -34.41
N VAL A 156 -46.04 5.84 -34.11
CA VAL A 156 -44.89 6.52 -33.51
C VAL A 156 -44.56 5.80 -32.20
N PRO A 157 -43.31 5.31 -32.00
CA PRO A 157 -42.95 4.65 -30.75
C PRO A 157 -43.12 5.64 -29.58
N PRO A 158 -43.63 5.19 -28.43
CA PRO A 158 -43.98 6.09 -27.34
C PRO A 158 -42.77 6.90 -26.89
N VAL A 159 -42.93 8.23 -26.85
CA VAL A 159 -41.91 9.15 -26.34
C VAL A 159 -41.62 8.77 -24.90
N LEU A 160 -40.36 8.44 -24.62
CA LEU A 160 -39.92 8.00 -23.32
C LEU A 160 -39.97 9.18 -22.33
N ASP A 161 -40.95 9.19 -21.41
CA ASP A 161 -41.02 10.21 -20.36
C ASP A 161 -39.85 10.03 -19.38
N ARG A 162 -38.76 10.75 -19.66
CA ARG A 162 -37.53 10.72 -18.88
C ARG A 162 -37.73 11.34 -17.50
N GLN A 163 -38.61 12.35 -17.37
CA GLN A 163 -38.85 13.01 -16.09
C GLN A 163 -39.58 12.07 -15.12
N ALA A 164 -40.61 11.36 -15.57
CA ALA A 164 -41.30 10.34 -14.77
C ALA A 164 -40.38 9.17 -14.40
N GLN A 165 -39.46 8.76 -15.29
CA GLN A 165 -38.46 7.73 -14.97
C GLN A 165 -37.53 8.15 -13.83
N ILE A 166 -37.12 9.42 -13.80
CA ILE A 166 -36.18 9.91 -12.79
C ILE A 166 -36.88 10.22 -11.47
N GLU A 167 -38.13 10.72 -11.47
CA GLU A 167 -38.93 10.80 -10.24
C GLU A 167 -39.22 9.40 -9.66
N LYS A 168 -39.42 8.38 -10.50
CA LYS A 168 -39.46 6.99 -10.03
C LYS A 168 -38.12 6.57 -9.42
N GLU A 169 -37.00 6.83 -10.09
CA GLU A 169 -35.66 6.50 -9.58
C GLU A 169 -35.34 7.20 -8.26
N ILE A 170 -35.72 8.47 -8.09
CA ILE A 170 -35.63 9.23 -6.83
C ILE A 170 -36.50 8.55 -5.76
N SER A 171 -37.75 8.21 -6.07
CA SER A 171 -38.66 7.51 -5.14
C SER A 171 -38.14 6.13 -4.73
N ASP A 172 -37.53 5.38 -5.64
CA ASP A 172 -36.96 4.05 -5.38
C ASP A 172 -35.67 4.14 -4.53
N LEU A 173 -34.91 5.24 -4.64
CA LEU A 173 -33.69 5.51 -3.84
C LEU A 173 -33.95 6.21 -2.50
N MET A 174 -35.15 6.77 -2.30
CA MET A 174 -35.56 7.47 -1.09
C MET A 174 -35.97 6.48 0.01
N ARG A 175 -35.41 6.67 1.20
CA ARG A 175 -35.77 5.90 2.40
C ARG A 175 -37.17 6.28 2.88
N LYS A 176 -37.99 5.26 3.11
CA LYS A 176 -39.43 5.37 3.42
C LYS A 176 -39.79 4.79 4.79
N SER A 177 -38.84 4.16 5.48
CA SER A 177 -39.08 3.60 6.81
C SER A 177 -38.98 4.67 7.89
N ASP A 178 -39.53 4.35 9.05
CA ASP A 178 -39.33 5.15 10.26
C ASP A 178 -37.92 4.99 10.79
N LEU A 179 -37.37 6.11 11.24
CA LEU A 179 -36.05 6.21 11.83
C LEU A 179 -36.11 6.05 13.36
N LYS A 180 -35.01 5.61 13.96
CA LYS A 180 -34.73 5.74 15.40
C LYS A 180 -34.02 7.07 15.62
N ASP A 181 -34.52 7.84 16.57
CA ASP A 181 -33.92 9.10 17.00
C ASP A 181 -32.55 8.84 17.64
N GLY A 182 -31.57 9.70 17.37
CA GLY A 182 -30.20 9.53 17.85
C GLY A 182 -29.15 10.14 16.93
N LYS A 183 -27.88 9.81 17.19
CA LYS A 183 -26.73 10.23 16.38
C LYS A 183 -26.10 9.04 15.68
N TYR A 184 -25.87 9.20 14.37
CA TYR A 184 -25.44 8.13 13.48
C TYR A 184 -24.22 8.57 12.68
N VAL A 185 -23.13 7.80 12.74
CA VAL A 185 -21.94 8.01 11.91
C VAL A 185 -22.18 7.35 10.55
N GLY A 186 -22.38 8.19 9.54
CA GLY A 186 -22.45 7.81 8.13
C GLY A 186 -21.07 7.69 7.50
N LEU A 187 -20.99 6.84 6.47
CA LEU A 187 -19.77 6.58 5.68
C LEU A 187 -20.13 6.52 4.18
N GLY A 188 -19.49 7.36 3.35
CA GLY A 188 -19.72 7.43 1.90
C GLY A 188 -18.47 7.77 1.08
N ASP A 189 -18.49 7.46 -0.22
CA ASP A 189 -17.30 7.50 -1.07
C ASP A 189 -17.05 8.89 -1.66
N GLY A 190 -15.85 9.45 -1.43
CA GLY A 190 -15.51 10.84 -1.74
C GLY A 190 -14.70 11.03 -3.03
N PHE A 191 -13.77 12.00 -3.00
CA PHE A 191 -12.84 12.34 -4.09
C PHE A 191 -11.76 11.27 -4.34
N ASP A 192 -11.30 10.61 -3.28
CA ASP A 192 -10.16 9.69 -3.28
C ASP A 192 -10.42 8.51 -2.33
N GLU A 193 -11.17 7.54 -2.87
CA GLU A 193 -11.59 6.32 -2.18
C GLU A 193 -10.40 5.48 -1.67
N ALA A 194 -9.20 5.63 -2.25
CA ALA A 194 -7.99 4.95 -1.80
C ALA A 194 -7.43 5.53 -0.49
N ARG A 195 -7.75 6.79 -0.16
CA ARG A 195 -7.34 7.46 1.08
C ARG A 195 -8.54 7.77 1.99
N GLY A 196 -9.53 6.89 1.95
CA GLY A 196 -10.68 6.85 2.85
C GLY A 196 -11.93 7.56 2.33
N GLY A 197 -13.01 7.43 3.08
CA GLY A 197 -14.35 7.95 2.73
C GLY A 197 -14.73 9.23 3.47
N VAL A 198 -15.71 9.93 2.92
CA VAL A 198 -16.45 10.99 3.62
C VAL A 198 -17.17 10.37 4.82
N LYS A 199 -17.03 11.02 5.98
CA LYS A 199 -17.70 10.64 7.23
C LYS A 199 -18.53 11.80 7.75
N THR A 200 -19.76 11.52 8.19
CA THR A 200 -20.68 12.54 8.74
C THR A 200 -21.41 12.02 9.98
N ILE A 201 -21.52 12.85 11.01
CA ILE A 201 -22.44 12.63 12.13
C ILE A 201 -23.80 13.21 11.74
N VAL A 202 -24.82 12.36 11.68
CA VAL A 202 -26.21 12.73 11.37
C VAL A 202 -27.02 12.64 12.66
N THR A 203 -27.68 13.73 13.03
CA THR A 203 -28.62 13.77 14.16
C THR A 203 -30.03 13.64 13.62
N ILE A 204 -30.75 12.63 14.10
CA ILE A 204 -32.10 12.27 13.68
C ILE A 204 -33.05 12.45 14.86
N LYS A 205 -34.19 13.08 14.61
CA LYS A 205 -35.21 13.38 15.62
C LYS A 205 -36.59 13.42 14.97
N ASN A 206 -37.58 12.79 15.59
CA ASN A 206 -38.96 12.72 15.07
C ASN A 206 -39.03 12.30 13.59
N ASN A 207 -38.23 11.31 13.17
CA ASN A 207 -38.14 10.82 11.78
C ASN A 207 -37.52 11.81 10.75
N ILE A 208 -37.00 12.96 11.22
CA ILE A 208 -36.42 14.06 10.43
C ILE A 208 -34.91 14.15 10.70
N ILE A 209 -34.15 14.63 9.71
CA ILE A 209 -32.73 14.97 9.88
C ILE A 209 -32.65 16.37 10.50
N GLU A 210 -32.25 16.46 11.77
CA GLU A 210 -32.11 17.72 12.51
C GLU A 210 -30.79 18.41 12.17
N ASN A 211 -29.69 17.65 12.04
CA ASN A 211 -28.36 18.19 11.76
C ASN A 211 -27.45 17.17 11.05
N VAL A 212 -26.51 17.65 10.23
CA VAL A 212 -25.42 16.87 9.63
C VAL A 212 -24.12 17.64 9.82
N VAL A 213 -23.12 17.00 10.42
CA VAL A 213 -21.77 17.58 10.62
C VAL A 213 -20.74 16.62 10.05
N PHE A 214 -19.66 17.14 9.45
CA PHE A 214 -18.52 16.29 9.06
C PHE A 214 -17.80 15.74 10.30
N VAL A 215 -17.20 14.56 10.18
CA VAL A 215 -16.18 14.12 11.14
C VAL A 215 -14.84 14.69 10.69
N GLU A 216 -14.25 15.56 11.50
CA GLU A 216 -12.90 16.09 11.30
C GLU A 216 -11.84 15.07 11.75
N GLY A 217 -10.70 15.01 11.05
CA GLY A 217 -9.56 14.17 11.46
C GLY A 217 -8.84 13.45 10.31
N GLN A 218 -7.93 12.56 10.70
CA GLN A 218 -7.12 11.75 9.77
C GLN A 218 -7.98 10.65 9.11
N GLY A 219 -7.72 10.37 7.82
CA GLY A 219 -8.36 9.28 7.08
C GLY A 219 -9.40 9.69 6.01
N TYR A 220 -9.44 10.95 5.60
CA TYR A 220 -10.00 11.37 4.30
C TYR A 220 -9.06 12.40 3.66
N SER A 221 -8.54 12.13 2.46
CA SER A 221 -7.59 13.05 1.80
C SER A 221 -8.23 14.28 1.14
N GLY A 222 -9.56 14.29 1.01
CA GLY A 222 -10.30 15.37 0.33
C GLY A 222 -10.71 16.53 1.25
N LEU A 223 -9.91 16.88 2.26
CA LEU A 223 -10.25 17.91 3.27
C LEU A 223 -10.59 19.27 2.64
N ASP A 224 -9.82 19.71 1.64
CA ASP A 224 -10.05 20.96 0.89
C ASP A 224 -11.43 21.04 0.25
N TYR A 225 -12.03 19.89 -0.06
CA TYR A 225 -13.37 19.80 -0.65
C TYR A 225 -14.50 19.79 0.40
N MET A 226 -14.22 19.52 1.68
CA MET A 226 -15.25 19.42 2.72
C MET A 226 -15.96 20.74 2.96
N ALA A 227 -15.21 21.84 3.11
CA ALA A 227 -15.78 23.19 3.27
C ALA A 227 -16.66 23.62 2.09
N ILE A 228 -16.33 23.13 0.89
CA ILE A 228 -17.07 23.40 -0.34
C ILE A 228 -18.34 22.52 -0.41
N SER A 229 -18.23 21.23 -0.11
CA SER A 229 -19.36 20.30 -0.04
C SER A 229 -20.34 20.61 1.10
N ALA A 230 -19.88 21.24 2.18
CA ALA A 230 -20.72 21.68 3.30
C ALA A 230 -21.89 22.58 2.86
N ARG A 231 -21.75 23.29 1.72
CA ARG A 231 -22.82 24.12 1.14
C ARG A 231 -24.09 23.34 0.79
N ALA A 232 -23.98 22.02 0.58
CA ALA A 232 -25.13 21.15 0.31
C ALA A 232 -25.85 20.69 1.60
N ILE A 233 -25.17 20.69 2.76
CA ILE A 233 -25.69 20.13 4.03
C ILE A 233 -27.04 20.74 4.45
N PRO A 234 -27.28 22.06 4.40
CA PRO A 234 -28.57 22.64 4.82
C PRO A 234 -29.78 22.10 4.05
N TYR A 235 -29.58 21.59 2.83
CA TYR A 235 -30.63 20.98 2.01
C TYR A 235 -30.88 19.50 2.35
N LEU A 236 -30.01 18.87 3.14
CA LEU A 236 -30.15 17.47 3.59
C LEU A 236 -30.87 17.36 4.94
N CYS A 237 -31.08 18.49 5.63
CA CYS A 237 -31.86 18.58 6.86
C CYS A 237 -33.35 18.87 6.57
N GLY A 238 -34.21 18.65 7.56
CA GLY A 238 -35.65 18.91 7.46
C GLY A 238 -36.43 17.86 6.65
N GLU A 239 -37.72 18.14 6.41
CA GLU A 239 -38.69 17.23 5.77
C GLU A 239 -38.23 16.73 4.38
N GLU A 240 -37.71 17.64 3.55
CA GLU A 240 -37.23 17.32 2.21
C GLU A 240 -35.88 16.58 2.22
N GLY A 241 -35.22 16.43 3.37
CA GLY A 241 -33.88 15.85 3.50
C GLY A 241 -33.77 14.45 2.88
N LYS A 242 -34.73 13.56 3.18
CA LYS A 242 -34.78 12.18 2.60
C LYS A 242 -34.85 12.21 1.06
N ARG A 243 -35.62 13.14 0.49
CA ARG A 243 -35.76 13.31 -0.97
C ARG A 243 -34.49 13.89 -1.59
N ASN A 244 -33.90 14.89 -0.95
CA ASN A 244 -32.68 15.55 -1.42
C ASN A 244 -31.46 14.60 -1.38
N ILE A 245 -31.38 13.71 -0.38
CA ILE A 245 -30.39 12.61 -0.34
C ILE A 245 -30.58 11.65 -1.53
N ALA A 246 -31.81 11.24 -1.83
CA ALA A 246 -32.09 10.39 -2.99
C ALA A 246 -31.67 11.06 -4.31
N ILE A 247 -31.88 12.38 -4.43
CA ILE A 247 -31.41 13.17 -5.57
C ILE A 247 -29.88 13.24 -5.65
N LEU A 248 -29.17 13.39 -4.52
CA LEU A 248 -27.69 13.30 -4.50
C LEU A 248 -27.20 11.90 -4.91
N LYS A 249 -27.92 10.83 -4.56
CA LYS A 249 -27.62 9.46 -5.00
C LYS A 249 -27.78 9.31 -6.51
N VAL A 250 -28.84 9.87 -7.12
CA VAL A 250 -28.99 9.93 -8.59
C VAL A 250 -27.84 10.72 -9.24
N TYR A 251 -27.53 11.90 -8.70
CA TYR A 251 -26.41 12.75 -9.16
C TYR A 251 -25.08 12.00 -9.17
N ARG A 252 -24.67 11.36 -8.06
CA ARG A 252 -23.43 10.57 -7.97
C ARG A 252 -23.48 9.37 -8.91
N LYS A 253 -24.59 8.63 -8.94
CA LYS A 253 -24.79 7.47 -9.83
C LYS A 253 -24.61 7.84 -11.30
N TYR A 254 -25.13 8.98 -11.76
CA TYR A 254 -25.00 9.41 -13.15
C TYR A 254 -23.57 9.81 -13.50
N ILE A 255 -22.84 10.47 -12.59
CA ILE A 255 -21.40 10.74 -12.75
C ILE A 255 -20.65 9.42 -12.94
N ASP A 256 -20.88 8.46 -12.04
CA ASP A 256 -20.16 7.18 -12.06
C ASP A 256 -20.52 6.34 -13.29
N GLN A 257 -21.79 6.32 -13.72
CA GLN A 257 -22.23 5.60 -14.91
C GLN A 257 -21.62 6.18 -16.20
N ILE A 258 -21.63 7.52 -16.36
CA ILE A 258 -21.04 8.18 -17.53
C ILE A 258 -19.52 7.99 -17.54
N ALA A 259 -18.83 8.20 -16.42
CA ALA A 259 -17.37 8.11 -16.36
C ALA A 259 -16.84 6.70 -16.65
N HIS A 260 -17.53 5.64 -16.22
CA HIS A 260 -17.07 4.25 -16.37
C HIS A 260 -17.63 3.51 -17.60
N ALA A 261 -18.58 4.10 -18.33
CA ALA A 261 -19.17 3.51 -19.53
C ALA A 261 -18.14 3.22 -20.64
N LYS A 262 -18.39 2.17 -21.43
CA LYS A 262 -17.61 1.86 -22.64
C LYS A 262 -17.82 2.90 -23.74
N ASP A 263 -19.03 3.45 -23.83
CA ASP A 263 -19.43 4.54 -24.71
C ASP A 263 -20.12 5.60 -23.85
N GLN A 264 -19.34 6.59 -23.45
CA GLN A 264 -19.73 7.58 -22.45
C GLN A 264 -20.70 8.62 -23.01
N ALA A 265 -20.56 8.95 -24.30
CA ALA A 265 -21.47 9.86 -24.99
C ALA A 265 -22.87 9.23 -25.09
N LYS A 266 -22.96 7.95 -25.48
CA LYS A 266 -24.23 7.22 -25.54
C LYS A 266 -24.87 7.02 -24.17
N GLU A 267 -24.08 6.74 -23.13
CA GLU A 267 -24.62 6.63 -21.77
C GLU A 267 -25.11 8.00 -21.25
N ALA A 268 -24.41 9.09 -21.55
CA ALA A 268 -24.87 10.45 -21.24
C ALA A 268 -26.18 10.80 -22.00
N GLU A 269 -26.28 10.49 -23.30
CA GLU A 269 -27.53 10.69 -24.06
C GLU A 269 -28.69 9.89 -23.47
N LYS A 270 -28.44 8.65 -23.04
CA LYS A 270 -29.43 7.78 -22.40
C LYS A 270 -29.90 8.30 -21.03
N LEU A 271 -29.02 8.89 -20.24
CA LEU A 271 -29.34 9.35 -18.89
C LEU A 271 -29.95 10.77 -18.87
N LEU A 272 -29.44 11.68 -19.71
CA LEU A 272 -29.72 13.12 -19.67
C LEU A 272 -30.45 13.65 -20.92
N GLY A 273 -30.54 12.85 -21.98
CA GLY A 273 -31.02 13.30 -23.30
C GLY A 273 -29.95 14.06 -24.11
N LYS A 274 -30.16 14.13 -25.43
CA LYS A 274 -29.20 14.72 -26.39
C LYS A 274 -28.84 16.18 -26.11
N GLU A 275 -29.81 16.99 -25.69
CA GLU A 275 -29.61 18.41 -25.37
C GLU A 275 -28.56 18.60 -24.26
N TYR A 276 -28.59 17.77 -23.22
CA TYR A 276 -27.67 17.88 -22.09
C TYR A 276 -26.37 17.12 -22.35
N ALA A 277 -26.45 15.91 -22.91
CA ALA A 277 -25.26 15.12 -23.23
C ALA A 277 -24.27 15.85 -24.15
N SER A 278 -24.78 16.61 -25.13
CA SER A 278 -23.93 17.41 -26.03
C SER A 278 -23.19 18.58 -25.35
N LYS A 279 -23.57 18.98 -24.13
CA LYS A 279 -22.86 19.99 -23.31
C LYS A 279 -21.63 19.41 -22.58
N ILE A 280 -21.47 18.08 -22.51
CA ILE A 280 -20.36 17.43 -21.80
C ILE A 280 -19.13 17.38 -22.73
N SER A 281 -18.12 18.19 -22.43
CA SER A 281 -16.89 18.28 -23.23
C SER A 281 -15.87 17.16 -23.00
N ASP A 282 -15.82 16.57 -21.79
CA ASP A 282 -15.05 15.35 -21.52
C ASP A 282 -15.79 14.45 -20.51
N ALA A 283 -16.47 13.42 -21.02
CA ALA A 283 -17.28 12.51 -20.22
C ALA A 283 -16.46 11.60 -19.26
N ARG A 284 -15.12 11.57 -19.37
CA ARG A 284 -14.23 10.87 -18.43
C ARG A 284 -13.99 11.67 -17.15
N ARG A 285 -14.32 12.96 -17.15
CA ARG A 285 -13.98 13.92 -16.10
C ARG A 285 -15.22 14.32 -15.32
N ALA A 286 -15.32 13.87 -14.07
CA ALA A 286 -16.46 14.13 -13.20
C ALA A 286 -16.74 15.65 -13.04
N GLU A 287 -15.71 16.47 -13.08
CA GLU A 287 -15.78 17.93 -13.06
C GLU A 287 -16.44 18.54 -14.32
N MET A 288 -16.37 17.88 -15.48
CA MET A 288 -17.04 18.33 -16.71
C MET A 288 -18.45 17.74 -16.85
N VAL A 289 -18.68 16.54 -16.30
CA VAL A 289 -19.99 15.86 -16.29
C VAL A 289 -20.95 16.49 -15.27
N SER A 290 -20.44 16.88 -14.09
CA SER A 290 -21.22 17.40 -12.97
C SER A 290 -22.07 18.64 -13.29
N PRO A 291 -21.54 19.72 -13.91
CA PRO A 291 -22.35 20.92 -14.22
C PRO A 291 -23.60 20.61 -15.03
N VAL A 292 -23.49 19.71 -16.03
CA VAL A 292 -24.59 19.30 -16.89
C VAL A 292 -25.65 18.51 -16.11
N ILE A 293 -25.24 17.59 -15.23
CA ILE A 293 -26.19 16.85 -14.38
C ILE A 293 -26.89 17.80 -13.39
N ARG A 294 -26.16 18.78 -12.82
CA ARG A 294 -26.74 19.79 -11.92
C ARG A 294 -27.76 20.66 -12.63
N GLU A 295 -27.45 21.11 -13.85
CA GLU A 295 -28.40 21.86 -14.70
C GLU A 295 -29.66 21.03 -14.97
N TYR A 296 -29.48 19.78 -15.40
CA TYR A 296 -30.55 18.86 -15.73
C TYR A 296 -31.46 18.54 -14.52
N LEU A 297 -30.87 18.15 -13.38
CA LEU A 297 -31.64 17.81 -12.19
C LEU A 297 -32.30 19.05 -11.57
N GLY A 298 -31.58 20.17 -11.53
CA GLY A 298 -32.05 21.43 -10.96
C GLY A 298 -33.27 21.99 -11.70
N LYS A 299 -33.30 21.89 -13.04
CA LYS A 299 -34.45 22.29 -13.87
C LYS A 299 -35.67 21.39 -13.68
N ASN A 300 -35.48 20.07 -13.57
CA ASN A 300 -36.58 19.11 -13.72
C ASN A 300 -37.15 18.53 -12.41
N HIS A 301 -36.41 18.58 -11.29
CA HIS A 301 -36.73 17.80 -10.08
C HIS A 301 -36.85 18.61 -8.77
N LYS A 302 -37.17 19.91 -8.87
CA LYS A 302 -37.37 20.85 -7.73
C LYS A 302 -36.19 20.97 -6.76
N CYS A 303 -34.96 20.68 -7.20
CA CYS A 303 -33.77 20.69 -6.37
C CYS A 303 -32.75 21.79 -6.73
N LYS A 304 -33.14 22.79 -7.54
CA LYS A 304 -32.22 23.79 -8.11
C LYS A 304 -31.29 24.43 -7.06
N LYS A 305 -31.81 24.92 -5.93
CA LYS A 305 -31.00 25.55 -4.87
C LYS A 305 -29.92 24.62 -4.31
N MET A 306 -30.24 23.33 -4.12
CA MET A 306 -29.25 22.33 -3.69
C MET A 306 -28.21 22.10 -4.79
N MET A 307 -28.63 21.95 -6.06
CA MET A 307 -27.73 21.74 -7.21
C MET A 307 -26.82 22.95 -7.49
N ASP A 308 -27.32 24.16 -7.26
CA ASP A 308 -26.54 25.40 -7.35
C ASP A 308 -25.45 25.45 -6.26
N ALA A 309 -25.74 24.95 -5.05
CA ALA A 309 -24.79 24.89 -3.94
C ALA A 309 -23.64 23.88 -4.17
N ILE A 310 -23.79 22.92 -5.09
CA ILE A 310 -22.72 21.98 -5.48
C ILE A 310 -21.77 22.66 -6.48
N SER A 311 -20.74 23.35 -5.97
CA SER A 311 -19.69 24.00 -6.77
C SER A 311 -18.36 23.25 -6.61
N GLY A 312 -17.70 22.78 -7.68
CA GLY A 312 -16.31 22.28 -7.66
C GLY A 312 -16.02 20.96 -6.91
N ALA A 313 -16.69 20.66 -5.80
CA ALA A 313 -16.46 19.50 -4.94
C ALA A 313 -17.32 18.26 -5.33
N THR A 314 -17.48 18.02 -6.63
CA THR A 314 -18.37 17.01 -7.24
C THR A 314 -18.43 15.67 -6.49
N LEU A 315 -17.30 14.96 -6.38
CA LEU A 315 -17.27 13.61 -5.82
C LEU A 315 -17.48 13.60 -4.31
N THR A 316 -16.88 14.57 -3.60
CA THR A 316 -17.05 14.76 -2.15
C THR A 316 -18.51 15.04 -1.79
N THR A 317 -19.23 15.87 -2.56
CA THR A 317 -20.66 16.15 -2.30
C THR A 317 -21.54 14.94 -2.58
N GLY A 318 -21.22 14.14 -3.61
CA GLY A 318 -21.83 12.81 -3.79
C GLY A 318 -21.58 11.89 -2.59
N GLY A 319 -20.35 11.90 -2.06
CA GLY A 319 -19.95 11.18 -0.86
C GLY A 319 -20.69 11.62 0.40
N VAL A 320 -20.99 12.91 0.57
CA VAL A 320 -21.87 13.41 1.64
C VAL A 320 -23.27 12.79 1.51
N GLY A 321 -23.85 12.80 0.31
CA GLY A 321 -25.17 12.17 0.07
C GLY A 321 -25.18 10.67 0.41
N LEU A 322 -24.14 9.93 0.02
CA LEU A 322 -23.98 8.51 0.36
C LEU A 322 -23.76 8.30 1.87
N SER A 323 -22.97 9.17 2.52
CA SER A 323 -22.69 9.12 3.95
C SER A 323 -23.96 9.33 4.77
N VAL A 324 -24.75 10.36 4.46
CA VAL A 324 -26.02 10.62 5.15
C VAL A 324 -27.05 9.51 4.88
N ASP A 325 -27.15 8.99 3.65
CA ASP A 325 -28.00 7.82 3.36
C ASP A 325 -27.61 6.58 4.16
N ASN A 326 -26.31 6.34 4.35
CA ASN A 326 -25.83 5.24 5.17
C ASN A 326 -26.16 5.44 6.65
N ALA A 327 -26.06 6.66 7.18
CA ALA A 327 -26.50 6.98 8.54
C ALA A 327 -28.01 6.72 8.73
N LEU A 328 -28.84 7.09 7.74
CA LEU A 328 -30.26 6.74 7.74
C LEU A 328 -30.48 5.22 7.74
N GLU A 329 -29.69 4.44 7.00
CA GLU A 329 -29.78 2.98 7.01
C GLU A 329 -29.52 2.36 8.39
N LEU A 330 -28.51 2.89 9.10
CA LEU A 330 -28.19 2.44 10.45
C LEU A 330 -29.35 2.77 11.40
N SER A 331 -30.00 3.92 11.24
CA SER A 331 -31.17 4.31 12.02
C SER A 331 -32.42 3.46 11.71
N GLU A 332 -32.74 3.20 10.43
CA GLU A 332 -33.81 2.26 10.04
C GLU A 332 -33.53 0.85 10.60
N ASN A 333 -32.28 0.40 10.56
CA ASN A 333 -31.86 -0.90 11.08
C ASN A 333 -32.04 -0.98 12.60
N ASP A 334 -31.55 0.01 13.35
CA ASP A 334 -31.64 0.05 14.80
C ASP A 334 -33.10 0.16 15.26
N LYS A 335 -33.93 0.94 14.56
CA LYS A 335 -35.39 1.02 14.79
C LYS A 335 -36.07 -0.34 14.63
N LYS A 336 -35.71 -1.07 13.56
CA LYS A 336 -36.33 -2.35 13.21
C LYS A 336 -35.87 -3.52 14.09
N THR A 337 -34.62 -3.49 14.54
CA THR A 337 -33.98 -4.64 15.22
C THR A 337 -33.84 -4.47 16.73
N GLY A 338 -33.94 -3.24 17.25
CA GLY A 338 -33.55 -2.94 18.62
C GLY A 338 -32.05 -3.02 18.87
N ASN A 339 -31.22 -2.96 17.81
CA ASN A 339 -29.76 -2.99 17.94
C ASN A 339 -29.26 -1.86 18.86
N ASP A 340 -28.36 -2.23 19.76
CA ASP A 340 -27.73 -1.36 20.76
C ASP A 340 -26.25 -1.06 20.46
N ILE A 341 -25.61 -1.74 19.51
CA ILE A 341 -24.22 -1.45 19.12
C ILE A 341 -24.19 -0.15 18.31
N THR A 342 -23.50 0.86 18.84
CA THR A 342 -23.37 2.22 18.31
C THR A 342 -22.11 2.44 17.47
N GLU A 343 -21.05 1.67 17.70
CA GLU A 343 -19.75 1.84 17.04
C GLU A 343 -19.00 0.51 16.82
N ILE A 344 -18.07 0.50 15.87
CA ILE A 344 -17.12 -0.59 15.65
C ILE A 344 -15.74 -0.01 15.29
N ASN A 345 -14.70 -0.37 16.04
CA ASN A 345 -13.35 0.17 15.89
C ASN A 345 -12.29 -0.93 15.81
N VAL A 346 -11.27 -0.74 14.97
CA VAL A 346 -10.10 -1.64 14.93
C VAL A 346 -9.15 -1.27 16.07
N LEU A 347 -8.85 -2.22 16.95
CA LEU A 347 -7.85 -2.09 18.01
C LEU A 347 -6.49 -2.61 17.56
N GLU A 348 -6.47 -3.79 16.93
CA GLU A 348 -5.30 -4.38 16.28
C GLU A 348 -5.62 -4.68 14.81
N PRO A 349 -4.75 -4.32 13.86
CA PRO A 349 -3.38 -3.83 14.05
C PRO A 349 -3.27 -2.37 14.55
N THR A 350 -2.21 -2.10 15.31
CA THR A 350 -1.83 -0.79 15.86
C THR A 350 -0.99 0.09 14.94
N ALA A 351 -0.24 -0.49 13.99
CA ALA A 351 0.57 0.27 13.05
C ALA A 351 -0.30 1.18 12.16
N ILE A 352 0.13 2.44 11.94
CA ILE A 352 -0.58 3.43 11.12
C ILE A 352 0.22 3.75 9.86
N ASN A 353 -0.46 3.86 8.72
CA ASN A 353 0.13 4.38 7.49
C ASN A 353 0.31 5.89 7.60
N GLY A 354 1.56 6.39 7.58
CA GLY A 354 1.86 7.82 7.70
C GLY A 354 1.30 8.71 6.57
N TYR A 355 0.87 8.14 5.43
CA TYR A 355 0.29 8.88 4.31
C TYR A 355 -1.25 8.84 4.27
N THR A 356 -1.89 7.78 4.78
CA THR A 356 -3.36 7.62 4.73
C THR A 356 -4.05 7.70 6.09
N GLY A 357 -3.30 7.65 7.20
CA GLY A 357 -3.85 7.60 8.55
C GLY A 357 -4.58 6.29 8.90
N GLN A 358 -4.64 5.32 7.99
CA GLN A 358 -5.30 4.03 8.19
C GLN A 358 -4.41 3.08 9.01
N ARG A 359 -5.05 2.19 9.79
CA ARG A 359 -4.37 1.06 10.43
C ARG A 359 -3.90 0.05 9.38
N VAL A 360 -2.73 -0.53 9.57
CA VAL A 360 -2.05 -1.42 8.61
C VAL A 360 -1.69 -2.75 9.25
N LEU A 361 -2.20 -3.84 8.67
CA LEU A 361 -1.73 -5.20 8.92
C LEU A 361 -0.59 -5.51 7.94
N LYS A 362 0.63 -5.68 8.46
CA LYS A 362 1.75 -6.22 7.68
C LYS A 362 1.58 -7.73 7.54
N SER A 363 1.47 -8.22 6.30
CA SER A 363 1.33 -9.64 5.98
C SER A 363 2.54 -10.09 5.16
N ASP A 364 3.08 -11.26 5.50
CA ASP A 364 4.15 -11.87 4.70
C ASP A 364 3.61 -12.32 3.35
N ILE A 365 4.13 -11.74 2.26
CA ILE A 365 3.75 -12.06 0.88
C ILE A 365 3.95 -13.54 0.54
N ALA A 366 4.93 -14.22 1.17
CA ALA A 366 5.22 -15.64 0.94
C ALA A 366 4.26 -16.60 1.67
N LYS A 367 3.44 -16.10 2.61
CA LYS A 367 2.55 -16.92 3.44
C LYS A 367 1.06 -16.75 3.05
N PRO A 368 0.17 -17.62 3.54
CA PRO A 368 -1.26 -17.33 3.60
C PRO A 368 -1.53 -16.09 4.44
N LEU A 369 -2.65 -15.40 4.20
CA LEU A 369 -3.08 -14.23 4.97
C LEU A 369 -3.22 -14.58 6.46
N ASP A 370 -2.65 -13.78 7.35
CA ASP A 370 -2.81 -13.97 8.79
C ASP A 370 -3.74 -12.90 9.40
N LEU A 371 -4.95 -13.29 9.79
CA LEU A 371 -5.90 -12.41 10.47
C LEU A 371 -5.99 -12.69 11.98
N SER A 372 -5.27 -13.69 12.50
CA SER A 372 -5.41 -14.18 13.88
C SER A 372 -5.11 -13.11 14.94
N GLY A 373 -4.23 -12.14 14.62
CA GLY A 373 -3.91 -11.00 15.48
C GLY A 373 -4.91 -9.84 15.46
N VAL A 374 -5.89 -9.83 14.54
CA VAL A 374 -6.86 -8.73 14.42
C VAL A 374 -7.80 -8.70 15.63
N LYS A 375 -8.04 -7.50 16.16
CA LYS A 375 -8.95 -7.26 17.29
C LYS A 375 -9.78 -6.02 17.02
N ILE A 376 -11.05 -6.06 17.40
CA ILE A 376 -11.95 -4.90 17.34
C ILE A 376 -12.55 -4.58 18.70
N GLU A 377 -13.10 -3.38 18.82
CA GLU A 377 -14.00 -2.95 19.87
C GLU A 377 -15.40 -2.74 19.28
N LEU A 378 -16.43 -3.24 19.96
CA LEU A 378 -17.82 -2.86 19.75
C LEU A 378 -18.27 -1.97 20.91
N THR A 379 -18.78 -0.77 20.61
CA THR A 379 -19.36 0.14 21.61
C THR A 379 -20.88 -0.02 21.60
N LYS A 380 -21.51 -0.08 22.77
CA LYS A 380 -22.96 -0.11 22.98
C LYS A 380 -23.55 1.28 23.29
N GLU A 381 -24.87 1.40 23.21
CA GLU A 381 -25.64 2.62 23.51
C GLU A 381 -25.52 3.07 24.97
N ASP A 382 -25.27 2.15 25.90
CA ASP A 382 -24.96 2.42 27.32
C ASP A 382 -23.48 2.81 27.58
N GLY A 383 -22.64 2.84 26.52
CA GLY A 383 -21.20 3.09 26.61
C GLY A 383 -20.36 1.85 26.92
N THR A 384 -20.97 0.67 27.11
CA THR A 384 -20.24 -0.59 27.34
C THR A 384 -19.39 -0.94 26.11
N LYS A 385 -18.12 -1.27 26.33
CA LYS A 385 -17.17 -1.67 25.29
C LYS A 385 -16.89 -3.17 25.35
N ILE A 386 -16.96 -3.85 24.21
CA ILE A 386 -16.66 -5.28 24.07
C ILE A 386 -15.47 -5.43 23.13
N VAL A 387 -14.34 -5.92 23.64
CA VAL A 387 -13.19 -6.30 22.83
C VAL A 387 -13.44 -7.69 22.24
N VAL A 388 -13.41 -7.80 20.91
CA VAL A 388 -13.60 -9.06 20.20
C VAL A 388 -12.31 -9.43 19.44
N PRO A 389 -11.65 -10.55 19.78
CA PRO A 389 -10.53 -11.08 19.00
C PRO A 389 -11.04 -11.80 17.74
N TYR A 390 -10.20 -11.89 16.70
CA TYR A 390 -10.56 -12.55 15.43
C TYR A 390 -11.21 -13.93 15.60
N ALA A 391 -10.72 -14.75 16.54
CA ALA A 391 -11.24 -16.08 16.84
C ALA A 391 -12.72 -16.11 17.31
N GLU A 392 -13.27 -14.98 17.76
CA GLU A 392 -14.68 -14.84 18.16
C GLU A 392 -15.53 -14.07 17.13
N PHE A 393 -15.00 -13.72 15.96
CA PHE A 393 -15.73 -12.89 14.98
C PHE A 393 -17.06 -13.52 14.55
N ASP A 394 -17.09 -14.81 14.19
CA ASP A 394 -18.33 -15.48 13.79
C ASP A 394 -19.38 -15.53 14.93
N LYS A 395 -18.95 -15.67 16.20
CA LYS A 395 -19.83 -15.65 17.39
C LYS A 395 -20.52 -14.31 17.57
N TYR A 396 -19.84 -13.20 17.30
CA TYR A 396 -20.40 -11.85 17.33
C TYR A 396 -20.96 -11.41 15.97
N GLY A 397 -21.08 -12.29 14.96
CA GLY A 397 -21.64 -11.93 13.65
C GLY A 397 -20.81 -10.89 12.88
N ILE A 398 -19.50 -10.86 13.10
CA ILE A 398 -18.54 -9.99 12.41
C ILE A 398 -18.03 -10.70 11.16
N GLU A 399 -17.93 -9.98 10.04
CA GLU A 399 -17.28 -10.47 8.83
C GLU A 399 -16.18 -9.53 8.33
N VAL A 400 -15.17 -10.10 7.69
CA VAL A 400 -14.11 -9.35 7.00
C VAL A 400 -14.26 -9.60 5.51
N THR A 401 -14.22 -8.53 4.71
CA THR A 401 -14.35 -8.56 3.25
C THR A 401 -13.29 -7.69 2.60
N ASN A 402 -12.85 -8.04 1.39
CA ASN A 402 -12.15 -7.10 0.52
C ASN A 402 -13.15 -5.99 0.16
N ARG A 403 -12.81 -4.74 0.46
CA ARG A 403 -13.70 -3.59 0.23
C ARG A 403 -14.09 -3.46 -1.25
N ASP A 404 -13.14 -3.72 -2.16
CA ASP A 404 -13.25 -3.40 -3.58
C ASP A 404 -13.89 -4.54 -4.40
N THR A 405 -13.66 -5.80 -4.02
CA THR A 405 -14.27 -6.98 -4.68
C THR A 405 -15.50 -7.53 -3.95
N GLY A 406 -15.65 -7.25 -2.65
CA GLY A 406 -16.69 -7.83 -1.80
C GLY A 406 -16.42 -9.27 -1.34
N GLU A 407 -15.29 -9.87 -1.74
CA GLU A 407 -14.95 -11.25 -1.38
C GLU A 407 -14.67 -11.39 0.12
N LYS A 408 -15.16 -12.48 0.74
CA LYS A 408 -14.91 -12.77 2.17
C LYS A 408 -13.43 -13.10 2.37
N LEU A 409 -12.80 -12.41 3.31
CA LEU A 409 -11.44 -12.68 3.77
C LEU A 409 -11.49 -13.52 5.06
N TYR A 410 -10.54 -14.44 5.21
CA TYR A 410 -10.44 -15.30 6.39
C TYR A 410 -8.98 -15.62 6.74
N ASP A 411 -8.73 -15.98 7.99
CA ASP A 411 -7.40 -16.40 8.44
C ASP A 411 -6.91 -17.63 7.66
N LYS A 412 -5.62 -17.62 7.32
CA LYS A 412 -4.91 -18.57 6.45
C LYS A 412 -5.47 -18.68 5.02
N MET A 413 -6.18 -17.66 4.54
CA MET A 413 -6.60 -17.58 3.13
C MET A 413 -5.40 -17.41 2.19
N ASN A 414 -5.34 -18.22 1.14
CA ASN A 414 -4.39 -18.03 0.04
C ASN A 414 -4.95 -17.00 -0.94
N LEU A 415 -4.28 -15.85 -1.03
CA LEU A 415 -4.59 -14.78 -1.99
C LEU A 415 -3.67 -14.89 -3.22
N SER A 416 -4.18 -14.49 -4.39
CA SER A 416 -3.41 -14.47 -5.64
C SER A 416 -2.28 -13.44 -5.59
N ASP A 417 -1.22 -13.67 -6.37
CA ASP A 417 -0.08 -12.74 -6.47
C ASP A 417 -0.53 -11.35 -6.98
N GLU A 418 -1.54 -11.31 -7.86
CA GLU A 418 -2.19 -10.08 -8.30
C GLU A 418 -2.86 -9.32 -7.15
N THR A 419 -3.58 -10.02 -6.26
CA THR A 419 -4.15 -9.41 -5.05
C THR A 419 -3.06 -8.90 -4.10
N LYS A 420 -1.96 -9.67 -3.99
CA LYS A 420 -0.80 -9.34 -3.14
C LYS A 420 0.10 -8.24 -3.73
N SER A 421 -0.05 -7.87 -5.01
CA SER A 421 0.79 -6.88 -5.68
C SER A 421 0.56 -5.44 -5.21
N GLN A 422 -0.50 -5.19 -4.44
CA GLN A 422 -0.90 -3.88 -3.94
C GLN A 422 -1.46 -3.98 -2.51
N ALA A 423 -1.63 -2.84 -1.86
CA ALA A 423 -2.35 -2.77 -0.59
C ALA A 423 -3.82 -3.14 -0.79
N LEU A 424 -4.34 -4.06 0.02
CA LEU A 424 -5.75 -4.42 0.06
C LEU A 424 -6.45 -3.67 1.19
N ILE A 425 -7.65 -3.13 0.97
CA ILE A 425 -8.47 -2.56 2.05
C ILE A 425 -9.47 -3.62 2.53
N ALA A 426 -9.34 -4.00 3.80
CA ALA A 426 -10.21 -4.95 4.47
C ALA A 426 -11.30 -4.20 5.25
N LYS A 427 -12.56 -4.48 4.89
CA LYS A 427 -13.77 -3.94 5.49
C LYS A 427 -14.32 -4.96 6.49
N ILE A 428 -14.34 -4.57 7.76
CA ILE A 428 -14.96 -5.32 8.86
C ILE A 428 -16.39 -4.81 9.04
N THR A 429 -17.39 -5.70 9.02
CA THR A 429 -18.81 -5.36 9.21
C THR A 429 -19.40 -6.20 10.35
N HIS A 430 -20.11 -5.57 11.28
CA HIS A 430 -20.95 -6.26 12.25
C HIS A 430 -22.38 -6.42 11.70
N LYS A 431 -22.82 -7.66 11.46
CA LYS A 431 -24.06 -7.95 10.70
C LYS A 431 -25.33 -7.42 11.35
N GLY A 432 -25.44 -7.50 12.68
CA GLY A 432 -26.65 -7.08 13.40
C GLY A 432 -26.87 -5.56 13.38
N SER A 433 -25.78 -4.79 13.51
CA SER A 433 -25.83 -3.31 13.58
C SER A 433 -25.57 -2.64 12.23
N LYS A 434 -25.17 -3.40 11.21
CA LYS A 434 -24.66 -2.95 9.90
C LYS A 434 -23.46 -1.98 9.94
N ARG A 435 -22.91 -1.69 11.13
CA ARG A 435 -21.77 -0.79 11.28
C ARG A 435 -20.51 -1.45 10.74
N ARG A 436 -19.64 -0.64 10.15
CA ARG A 436 -18.41 -1.09 9.50
C ARG A 436 -17.22 -0.21 9.84
N THR A 437 -16.03 -0.80 9.77
CA THR A 437 -14.74 -0.13 9.90
C THR A 437 -13.74 -0.77 8.94
N GLU A 438 -12.61 -0.11 8.68
CA GLU A 438 -11.66 -0.52 7.64
C GLU A 438 -10.21 -0.45 8.15
N PHE A 439 -9.38 -1.38 7.66
CA PHE A 439 -7.93 -1.35 7.81
C PHE A 439 -7.26 -1.83 6.52
N ALA A 440 -6.03 -1.40 6.28
CA ALA A 440 -5.24 -1.83 5.13
C ALA A 440 -4.45 -3.10 5.46
N ILE A 441 -4.23 -3.94 4.45
CA ILE A 441 -3.36 -5.12 4.49
C ILE A 441 -2.24 -4.89 3.47
N PHE A 442 -1.02 -4.84 3.97
CA PHE A 442 0.18 -4.59 3.18
C PHE A 442 0.96 -5.89 3.04
N PHE A 443 1.10 -6.38 1.82
CA PHE A 443 1.88 -7.58 1.51
C PHE A 443 3.31 -7.17 1.20
N GLU A 444 4.22 -7.49 2.10
CA GLU A 444 5.65 -7.27 1.95
C GLU A 444 6.39 -8.55 2.38
N SER A 445 7.69 -8.64 2.14
CA SER A 445 8.45 -9.77 2.71
C SER A 445 8.68 -9.49 4.19
N TYR A 446 7.82 -10.06 5.03
CA TYR A 446 7.68 -9.73 6.45
C TYR A 446 7.87 -10.97 7.32
N SER A 447 8.34 -10.78 8.56
CA SER A 447 8.44 -11.88 9.52
C SER A 447 8.25 -11.37 10.95
N THR A 448 7.37 -12.02 11.69
CA THR A 448 7.23 -11.86 13.15
C THR A 448 8.19 -12.78 13.93
N ASP A 449 8.94 -13.64 13.25
CA ASP A 449 9.92 -14.53 13.87
C ASP A 449 11.23 -13.77 14.13
N TYR A 450 11.20 -12.83 15.08
CA TYR A 450 12.34 -11.95 15.40
C TYR A 450 13.51 -12.73 15.98
N ILE A 451 14.73 -12.26 15.74
CA ILE A 451 15.93 -12.75 16.43
C ILE A 451 15.93 -12.20 17.85
N THR A 452 15.79 -13.10 18.82
CA THR A 452 15.65 -12.78 20.24
C THR A 452 16.90 -13.10 21.06
N LYS A 453 17.79 -13.97 20.55
CA LYS A 453 19.06 -14.35 21.20
C LYS A 453 20.24 -14.29 20.23
N MET A 454 21.42 -13.90 20.73
CA MET A 454 22.70 -14.08 20.05
C MET A 454 23.71 -14.72 21.02
N GLU A 455 24.45 -15.71 20.54
CA GLU A 455 25.49 -16.42 21.28
C GLU A 455 26.75 -16.57 20.43
N TYR A 456 27.91 -16.74 21.08
CA TYR A 456 29.20 -16.88 20.44
C TYR A 456 30.04 -18.02 21.06
N SER A 457 31.03 -18.51 20.32
CA SER A 457 31.88 -19.62 20.73
C SER A 457 33.28 -19.49 20.17
N PHE A 458 34.29 -19.75 21.00
CA PHE A 458 35.71 -19.77 20.63
C PHE A 458 36.36 -21.17 20.71
N ASP A 459 35.55 -22.21 20.89
CA ASP A 459 35.99 -23.62 21.02
C ASP A 459 35.41 -24.55 19.92
N ASN A 460 35.02 -23.95 18.80
CA ASN A 460 34.34 -24.56 17.65
C ASN A 460 32.87 -24.97 17.91
N GLY A 461 32.18 -24.30 18.83
CA GLY A 461 30.75 -24.50 19.11
C GLY A 461 30.44 -25.61 20.11
N LYS A 462 31.41 -26.01 20.94
CA LYS A 462 31.20 -26.98 22.03
C LYS A 462 30.59 -26.28 23.24
N THR A 463 31.06 -25.08 23.55
CA THR A 463 30.46 -24.16 24.52
C THR A 463 30.00 -22.89 23.81
N TRP A 464 28.95 -22.27 24.34
CA TRP A 464 28.33 -21.08 23.80
C TRP A 464 28.11 -20.08 24.92
N GLU A 465 28.57 -18.86 24.72
CA GLU A 465 28.34 -17.73 25.61
C GLU A 465 27.29 -16.80 25.00
N GLU A 466 26.44 -16.22 25.84
CA GLU A 466 25.42 -15.29 25.41
C GLU A 466 26.00 -13.87 25.26
N VAL A 467 25.61 -13.16 24.20
CA VAL A 467 25.91 -11.74 24.08
C VAL A 467 25.04 -10.99 25.08
N ALA A 468 25.65 -10.41 26.11
CA ALA A 468 24.95 -9.57 27.08
C ALA A 468 24.41 -8.30 26.39
N ASP A 469 23.18 -7.92 26.76
CA ASP A 469 22.47 -6.71 26.31
C ASP A 469 22.64 -6.39 24.81
N PRO A 470 22.32 -7.32 23.90
CA PRO A 470 22.62 -7.19 22.49
C PRO A 470 21.82 -6.03 21.87
N ALA A 471 22.52 -5.18 21.12
CA ALA A 471 21.95 -4.02 20.44
C ALA A 471 20.75 -4.43 19.59
N LYS A 472 19.67 -3.63 19.61
CA LYS A 472 18.45 -3.88 18.84
C LYS A 472 18.50 -3.19 17.48
N SER A 473 17.76 -3.73 16.52
CA SER A 473 17.67 -3.13 15.18
C SER A 473 16.95 -1.79 15.23
N GLU A 474 17.52 -0.77 14.60
CA GLU A 474 16.91 0.57 14.43
C GLU A 474 15.55 0.48 13.70
N GLU A 475 15.42 -0.45 12.75
CA GLU A 475 14.19 -0.67 11.99
C GLU A 475 13.08 -1.36 12.81
N ASN A 476 13.45 -2.15 13.83
CA ASN A 476 12.51 -2.88 14.68
C ASN A 476 13.19 -3.34 15.98
N SER A 477 12.87 -2.69 17.10
CA SER A 477 13.45 -2.97 18.41
C SER A 477 13.17 -4.37 18.98
N ASN A 478 12.20 -5.11 18.42
CA ASN A 478 11.97 -6.52 18.77
C ASN A 478 13.06 -7.45 18.21
N ASN A 479 13.79 -7.02 17.18
CA ASN A 479 14.85 -7.80 16.54
C ASN A 479 16.23 -7.39 17.07
N ILE A 480 17.10 -8.35 17.36
CA ILE A 480 18.53 -8.07 17.59
C ILE A 480 19.17 -7.54 16.30
N ALA A 481 20.00 -6.52 16.42
CA ALA A 481 20.78 -5.99 15.31
C ALA A 481 21.82 -7.02 14.84
N TYR A 482 21.98 -7.13 13.52
CA TYR A 482 23.03 -7.93 12.90
C TYR A 482 24.43 -7.27 13.01
N ARG A 483 24.51 -6.09 13.64
CA ARG A 483 25.74 -5.40 14.02
C ARG A 483 25.84 -5.36 15.53
N GLN A 484 27.00 -5.70 16.10
CA GLN A 484 27.22 -5.68 17.55
C GLN A 484 28.63 -5.18 17.87
N THR A 485 28.80 -4.57 19.04
CA THR A 485 30.11 -4.31 19.63
C THR A 485 30.22 -5.15 20.90
N ILE A 486 31.25 -5.99 21.02
CA ILE A 486 31.36 -7.00 22.08
C ILE A 486 32.74 -6.88 22.75
N LYS A 487 32.76 -6.86 24.10
CA LYS A 487 34.00 -6.97 24.87
C LYS A 487 34.59 -8.37 24.71
N LEU A 488 35.82 -8.46 24.25
CA LEU A 488 36.50 -9.73 23.99
C LEU A 488 37.43 -10.08 25.17
N LYS A 489 37.17 -11.23 25.81
CA LYS A 489 38.07 -11.78 26.82
C LYS A 489 39.45 -12.02 26.21
N LYS A 490 40.51 -11.62 26.91
CA LYS A 490 41.91 -11.73 26.46
C LYS A 490 42.31 -13.15 26.01
N GLU A 491 41.74 -14.18 26.62
CA GLU A 491 41.96 -15.59 26.24
C GLU A 491 41.34 -16.01 24.89
N TYR A 492 40.50 -15.17 24.27
CA TYR A 492 39.86 -15.42 22.97
C TYR A 492 40.55 -14.73 21.79
N PHE A 493 41.46 -13.81 22.08
CA PHE A 493 42.32 -13.18 21.07
C PHE A 493 43.15 -14.23 20.31
N GLY A 494 43.26 -14.08 18.99
CA GLY A 494 43.93 -15.02 18.09
C GLY A 494 43.18 -16.33 17.79
N LYS A 495 41.97 -16.53 18.34
CA LYS A 495 41.11 -17.70 18.05
C LYS A 495 40.08 -17.39 16.96
N LYS A 496 39.48 -18.44 16.38
CA LYS A 496 38.31 -18.29 15.50
C LYS A 496 37.04 -18.25 16.34
N ALA A 497 36.15 -17.30 16.05
CA ALA A 497 34.81 -17.27 16.63
C ALA A 497 33.79 -17.94 15.69
N ARG A 498 32.80 -18.61 16.28
CA ARG A 498 31.51 -18.95 15.67
C ARG A 498 30.43 -18.15 16.40
N PHE A 499 29.41 -17.72 15.70
CA PHE A 499 28.21 -17.10 16.28
C PHE A 499 26.99 -17.95 15.96
N ARG A 500 25.97 -17.88 16.80
CA ARG A 500 24.63 -18.33 16.44
C ARG A 500 23.59 -17.33 16.93
N THR A 501 22.52 -17.19 16.17
CA THR A 501 21.34 -16.45 16.62
C THR A 501 20.16 -17.40 16.75
N THR A 502 19.21 -17.04 17.61
CA THR A 502 17.96 -17.81 17.79
C THR A 502 16.78 -16.89 17.58
N SER A 503 15.81 -17.33 16.77
CA SER A 503 14.55 -16.61 16.58
C SER A 503 13.49 -16.97 17.63
N LEU A 504 12.40 -16.20 17.66
CA LEU A 504 11.26 -16.38 18.56
C LEU A 504 10.64 -17.78 18.48
N SER A 505 10.65 -18.41 17.30
CA SER A 505 10.22 -19.80 17.07
C SER A 505 11.24 -20.87 17.52
N GLY A 506 12.42 -20.46 17.99
CA GLY A 506 13.51 -21.36 18.39
C GLY A 506 14.43 -21.79 17.24
N LYS A 507 14.28 -21.25 16.02
CA LYS A 507 15.16 -21.59 14.90
C LYS A 507 16.54 -20.95 15.09
N HIS A 508 17.59 -21.76 14.93
CA HIS A 508 18.97 -21.30 14.98
C HIS A 508 19.52 -20.94 13.59
N TYR A 509 20.40 -19.94 13.55
CA TYR A 509 21.20 -19.57 12.39
C TYR A 509 22.66 -19.49 12.84
N GLU A 510 23.55 -20.28 12.24
CA GLU A 510 24.98 -20.33 12.60
C GLU A 510 25.81 -19.48 11.63
N TYR A 511 26.82 -18.78 12.16
CA TYR A 511 27.65 -17.82 11.45
C TYR A 511 29.13 -18.04 11.75
N GLU A 512 29.98 -17.93 10.73
CA GLU A 512 31.42 -18.17 10.85
C GLU A 512 32.24 -17.12 10.10
N SER A 513 33.40 -16.79 10.65
CA SER A 513 34.42 -16.02 9.93
C SER A 513 35.51 -16.94 9.39
N ARG A 514 36.08 -16.57 8.25
CA ARG A 514 37.25 -17.26 7.70
C ARG A 514 38.50 -16.99 8.53
N PHE A 515 38.56 -15.82 9.17
CA PHE A 515 39.71 -15.30 9.89
C PHE A 515 39.63 -15.58 11.40
N LYS A 516 40.75 -15.34 12.09
CA LYS A 516 40.82 -15.28 13.55
C LYS A 516 40.39 -13.88 14.01
N VAL A 517 40.10 -13.73 15.30
CA VAL A 517 39.88 -12.43 15.93
C VAL A 517 41.21 -11.98 16.53
N ASP A 518 41.99 -11.24 15.75
CA ASP A 518 43.38 -10.83 16.03
C ASP A 518 43.58 -9.29 15.98
N GLU A 519 42.50 -8.52 16.01
CA GLU A 519 42.50 -7.05 15.99
C GLU A 519 41.33 -6.51 16.82
N TYR A 520 41.53 -5.41 17.55
CA TYR A 520 40.47 -4.68 18.27
C TYR A 520 40.00 -3.47 17.45
N GLY A 521 38.75 -3.06 17.61
CA GLY A 521 38.13 -1.99 16.81
C GLY A 521 37.80 -2.38 15.37
N TYR A 522 38.41 -3.43 14.83
CA TYR A 522 38.08 -4.00 13.54
C TYR A 522 36.68 -4.64 13.53
N LYS A 523 35.95 -4.45 12.42
CA LYS A 523 34.61 -4.98 12.20
C LYS A 523 34.67 -6.30 11.42
N PHE A 524 34.67 -7.41 12.15
CA PHE A 524 34.71 -8.76 11.57
C PHE A 524 33.36 -9.15 10.96
N SER A 525 33.40 -9.73 9.76
CA SER A 525 32.23 -10.32 9.10
C SER A 525 32.15 -11.82 9.39
N PHE A 526 30.98 -12.27 9.84
CA PHE A 526 30.63 -13.67 10.07
C PHE A 526 29.48 -14.03 9.13
N ASN A 527 29.75 -14.83 8.10
CA ASN A 527 28.74 -15.21 7.12
C ASN A 527 27.90 -16.38 7.66
N CYS A 528 26.61 -16.40 7.36
CA CYS A 528 25.75 -17.53 7.70
C CYS A 528 26.27 -18.80 7.01
N VAL A 529 26.37 -19.90 7.76
CA VAL A 529 26.93 -21.19 7.29
C VAL A 529 26.04 -21.82 6.22
N ASN A 530 24.75 -21.50 6.21
CA ASN A 530 23.77 -21.96 5.23
C ASN A 530 22.85 -20.82 4.76
N LYS A 531 21.90 -21.14 3.88
CA LYS A 531 20.92 -20.19 3.32
C LYS A 531 19.60 -20.10 4.11
N ASP A 532 19.52 -20.67 5.32
CA ASP A 532 18.27 -20.72 6.08
C ASP A 532 17.76 -19.33 6.46
N TYR A 533 18.64 -18.33 6.53
CA TYR A 533 18.28 -16.92 6.71
C TYR A 533 17.34 -16.41 5.61
N GLU A 534 17.38 -16.95 4.38
CA GLU A 534 16.49 -16.53 3.28
C GLU A 534 15.00 -16.75 3.62
N SER A 535 14.71 -17.69 4.53
CA SER A 535 13.35 -18.00 5.02
C SER A 535 12.84 -17.08 6.15
N ASN A 536 13.70 -16.23 6.72
CA ASN A 536 13.31 -15.31 7.79
C ASN A 536 14.04 -13.95 7.65
N LYS A 537 13.31 -12.91 7.25
CA LYS A 537 13.88 -11.57 7.02
C LYS A 537 14.53 -10.91 8.23
N ASN A 538 14.26 -11.40 9.44
CA ASN A 538 14.92 -10.94 10.66
C ASN A 538 16.35 -11.51 10.83
N ALA A 539 16.64 -12.66 10.20
CA ALA A 539 17.96 -13.25 10.14
C ALA A 539 18.76 -12.63 8.98
N ASN A 540 19.89 -12.00 9.28
CA ASN A 540 20.76 -11.44 8.25
C ASN A 540 21.63 -12.55 7.62
N PHE A 541 22.11 -12.33 6.40
CA PHE A 541 23.06 -13.22 5.71
C PHE A 541 24.45 -13.22 6.37
N ALA A 542 24.80 -12.15 7.10
CA ALA A 542 26.02 -12.03 7.88
C ALA A 542 25.79 -11.22 9.16
N LEU A 543 26.62 -11.50 10.18
CA LEU A 543 26.79 -10.64 11.34
C LEU A 543 28.07 -9.81 11.19
N TYR A 544 28.04 -8.58 11.67
CA TYR A 544 29.20 -7.68 11.73
C TYR A 544 29.52 -7.37 13.18
N ILE A 545 30.61 -7.92 13.69
CA ILE A 545 30.97 -7.83 15.10
C ILE A 545 32.26 -7.01 15.21
N THR A 546 32.20 -5.91 15.96
CA THR A 546 33.38 -5.18 16.39
C THR A 546 33.79 -5.68 17.77
N PHE A 547 35.00 -6.19 17.91
CA PHE A 547 35.54 -6.57 19.21
C PHE A 547 36.30 -5.40 19.82
N VAL A 548 36.01 -5.10 21.08
CA VAL A 548 36.76 -4.13 21.89
C VAL A 548 37.47 -4.85 23.02
N GLU A 549 38.59 -4.30 23.49
CA GLU A 549 39.32 -4.88 24.61
C GLU A 549 38.46 -4.85 25.87
N ASP A 550 38.52 -5.94 26.65
CA ASP A 550 37.84 -6.03 27.94
C ASP A 550 38.60 -5.24 29.02
N VAL A 551 38.66 -3.91 28.83
CA VAL A 551 39.20 -2.98 29.81
C VAL A 551 38.20 -2.88 30.97
N VAL A 552 38.71 -3.09 32.19
CA VAL A 552 37.98 -2.90 33.44
C VAL A 552 38.02 -1.41 33.79
N ASP A 553 37.14 -0.63 33.18
CA ASP A 553 37.05 0.81 33.45
C ASP A 553 36.35 1.08 34.78
N GLU A 554 37.11 1.55 35.76
CA GLU A 554 36.61 2.24 36.96
C GLU A 554 36.11 3.65 36.63
N ASN A 555 35.08 3.77 35.77
CA ASN A 555 33.97 4.75 35.84
C ASN A 555 33.14 4.76 34.54
N PRO A 556 31.80 4.81 34.61
CA PRO A 556 30.95 4.92 33.43
C PRO A 556 30.83 6.39 32.99
N SER A 557 31.48 6.78 31.89
CA SER A 557 31.07 7.98 31.15
C SER A 557 29.94 7.62 30.18
N THR A 558 28.82 8.34 30.28
CA THR A 558 27.64 8.18 29.43
C THR A 558 27.99 8.42 27.96
N GLY A 559 27.76 7.41 27.12
CA GLY A 559 27.94 7.53 25.67
C GLY A 559 26.83 8.38 25.04
N ASP A 560 27.16 9.62 24.69
CA ASP A 560 26.33 10.47 23.84
C ASP A 560 26.64 10.13 22.37
N ASN A 561 25.71 9.46 21.69
CA ASN A 561 25.82 9.14 20.27
C ASN A 561 25.34 10.33 19.42
N ASN A 562 26.14 11.40 19.35
CA ASN A 562 26.05 12.47 18.35
C ASN A 562 27.40 13.21 18.27
N ASP A 563 28.10 13.16 17.13
CA ASP A 563 28.08 14.25 16.13
C ASP A 563 29.07 13.96 14.98
N GLU A 564 28.78 14.49 13.79
CA GLU A 564 29.71 14.52 12.66
C GLU A 564 30.70 15.69 12.83
N GLY A 565 31.83 15.44 13.52
CA GLY A 565 32.87 16.44 13.77
C GLY A 565 34.17 16.16 13.02
N ASN A 566 34.42 16.87 11.92
CA ASN A 566 35.75 16.93 11.30
C ASN A 566 36.72 17.68 12.24
N PRO A 567 37.81 17.08 12.73
CA PRO A 567 38.80 17.81 13.52
C PRO A 567 39.62 18.71 12.60
N GLU A 568 39.57 20.02 12.85
CA GLU A 568 40.55 20.96 12.30
C GLU A 568 41.93 20.73 12.92
N GLU A 569 42.96 21.19 12.21
CA GLU A 569 44.37 21.28 12.60
C GLU A 569 44.50 21.96 13.98
N ASP A 570 45.53 21.75 14.80
CA ASP A 570 46.92 21.44 14.45
C ASP A 570 47.66 20.85 15.68
N ASN A 571 48.73 20.08 15.45
CA ASN A 571 49.92 19.88 16.30
C ASN A 571 50.73 18.67 15.79
N GLU A 572 51.90 18.94 15.20
CA GLU A 572 52.76 17.99 14.52
C GLU A 572 53.27 16.82 15.40
N VAL A 573 53.00 15.58 14.96
CA VAL A 573 53.98 14.48 14.97
C VAL A 573 53.77 13.65 13.69
N GLU A 574 53.91 14.28 12.52
CA GLU A 574 53.91 13.58 11.22
C GLU A 574 55.18 12.72 11.11
N ASP A 575 55.03 11.45 11.44
CA ASP A 575 56.12 10.47 11.41
C ASP A 575 55.56 9.06 11.12
N GLU A 576 54.52 8.98 10.29
CA GLU A 576 53.99 7.72 9.76
C GLU A 576 53.87 7.83 8.25
N PHE A 577 54.60 6.99 7.53
CA PHE A 577 54.52 6.96 6.07
C PHE A 577 53.17 6.38 5.65
N LYS A 578 52.31 7.21 5.05
CA LYS A 578 50.99 6.82 4.55
C LYS A 578 51.10 6.46 3.06
N PRO A 579 51.16 5.16 2.68
CA PRO A 579 51.28 4.75 1.29
C PRO A 579 50.01 5.07 0.48
N GLU A 580 50.18 5.81 -0.60
CA GLU A 580 49.14 6.03 -1.62
C GLU A 580 49.23 4.94 -2.69
N LEU A 581 48.10 4.32 -3.06
CA LEU A 581 48.09 3.18 -3.99
C LEU A 581 47.50 3.57 -5.36
N SER A 582 48.31 3.41 -6.41
CA SER A 582 47.92 3.62 -7.81
C SER A 582 46.91 2.57 -8.31
N THR A 583 47.02 1.35 -7.81
CA THR A 583 46.02 0.29 -7.89
C THR A 583 46.14 -0.63 -6.68
N LYS A 584 45.08 -1.38 -6.36
CA LYS A 584 45.07 -2.36 -5.26
C LYS A 584 45.10 -3.80 -5.76
N ILE A 585 45.38 -4.04 -7.05
CA ILE A 585 45.35 -5.38 -7.67
C ILE A 585 46.55 -5.59 -8.60
N ILE A 586 47.28 -6.70 -8.38
CA ILE A 586 48.23 -7.31 -9.31
C ILE A 586 47.54 -8.48 -10.01
N ASN A 587 47.70 -8.60 -11.32
CA ASN A 587 47.20 -9.74 -12.10
C ASN A 587 48.37 -10.62 -12.55
N LYS A 588 48.26 -11.93 -12.33
CA LYS A 588 49.22 -12.96 -12.73
C LYS A 588 48.48 -14.14 -13.37
N LYS A 589 49.19 -15.01 -14.08
CA LYS A 589 48.66 -16.27 -14.60
C LYS A 589 48.99 -17.44 -13.69
N VAL A 590 48.23 -18.52 -13.81
CA VAL A 590 48.56 -19.79 -13.11
C VAL A 590 49.95 -20.27 -13.55
N GLY A 591 50.82 -20.54 -12.58
CA GLY A 591 52.21 -20.95 -12.81
C GLY A 591 53.20 -19.81 -13.08
N ASP A 592 52.77 -18.55 -13.09
CA ASP A 592 53.71 -17.41 -13.05
C ASP A 592 54.48 -17.40 -11.70
N ALA A 593 55.64 -16.74 -11.70
CA ALA A 593 56.32 -16.40 -10.46
C ALA A 593 55.46 -15.45 -9.59
N GLU A 594 55.55 -15.64 -8.27
CA GLU A 594 54.93 -14.76 -7.28
C GLU A 594 55.28 -13.28 -7.54
N PRO A 595 54.37 -12.31 -7.29
CA PRO A 595 54.70 -10.90 -7.41
C PRO A 595 55.92 -10.52 -6.57
N THR A 596 56.88 -9.82 -7.18
CA THR A 596 58.11 -9.41 -6.49
C THR A 596 57.88 -8.21 -5.58
N ILE A 597 58.82 -7.98 -4.66
CA ILE A 597 58.82 -6.77 -3.82
C ILE A 597 58.77 -5.48 -4.65
N ASP A 598 59.42 -5.44 -5.82
CA ASP A 598 59.37 -4.29 -6.72
C ASP A 598 58.02 -4.14 -7.44
N GLU A 599 57.33 -5.25 -7.74
CA GLU A 599 55.94 -5.20 -8.26
C GLU A 599 54.96 -4.66 -7.23
N TYR A 600 55.11 -5.02 -5.94
CA TYR A 600 54.33 -4.39 -4.86
C TYR A 600 54.72 -2.92 -4.64
N ARG A 601 56.01 -2.59 -4.71
CA ARG A 601 56.54 -1.22 -4.58
C ARG A 601 56.01 -0.28 -5.65
N ALA A 602 55.94 -0.75 -6.90
CA ALA A 602 55.41 0.02 -8.03
C ALA A 602 53.92 0.40 -7.89
N LEU A 603 53.18 -0.23 -6.97
CA LEU A 603 51.81 0.16 -6.66
C LEU A 603 51.72 1.36 -5.72
N ILE A 604 52.79 1.70 -4.99
CA ILE A 604 52.81 2.83 -4.05
C ILE A 604 53.28 4.09 -4.81
N SER A 605 52.35 5.00 -5.13
CA SER A 605 52.62 6.17 -5.98
C SER A 605 53.53 7.21 -5.31
N ASN A 606 53.53 7.27 -3.99
CA ASN A 606 54.36 8.17 -3.19
C ASN A 606 55.61 7.48 -2.59
N PHE A 607 56.05 6.34 -3.15
CA PHE A 607 57.21 5.62 -2.62
C PHE A 607 58.52 6.43 -2.80
N PRO A 608 59.29 6.71 -1.72
CA PRO A 608 60.50 7.53 -1.81
C PRO A 608 61.72 6.74 -2.33
N ASN A 609 62.52 7.38 -3.17
CA ASN A 609 63.69 6.77 -3.82
C ASN A 609 65.01 6.90 -3.02
N ASP A 610 64.96 7.49 -1.83
CA ASP A 610 66.12 7.77 -0.96
C ASP A 610 66.45 6.65 0.04
N GLY A 611 65.60 5.61 0.12
CA GLY A 611 65.75 4.51 1.08
C GLY A 611 65.14 4.77 2.46
N SER A 612 64.41 5.87 2.65
CA SER A 612 63.70 6.18 3.91
C SER A 612 62.56 5.19 4.24
N VAL A 613 62.08 4.42 3.26
CA VAL A 613 61.01 3.42 3.43
C VAL A 613 61.45 2.07 2.86
N SER A 614 61.09 0.99 3.54
CA SER A 614 61.21 -0.40 3.05
C SER A 614 59.87 -1.16 3.12
N LEU A 615 59.81 -2.31 2.44
CA LEU A 615 58.65 -3.18 2.36
C LEU A 615 59.00 -4.59 2.83
N GLU A 616 58.05 -5.25 3.50
CA GLU A 616 58.13 -6.67 3.89
C GLU A 616 56.81 -7.35 3.47
N VAL A 617 56.90 -8.40 2.65
CA VAL A 617 55.73 -9.22 2.26
C VAL A 617 55.40 -10.17 3.41
N LEU A 618 54.20 -10.08 3.98
CA LEU A 618 53.80 -10.89 5.14
C LEU A 618 53.03 -12.16 4.76
N ASP A 619 52.34 -12.15 3.62
CA ASP A 619 51.50 -13.25 3.12
C ASP A 619 51.84 -13.56 1.66
N HIS A 620 51.89 -14.84 1.29
CA HIS A 620 52.23 -15.29 -0.07
C HIS A 620 50.99 -15.84 -0.81
N PRO A 621 50.71 -15.42 -2.06
CA PRO A 621 49.57 -15.89 -2.84
C PRO A 621 49.78 -17.31 -3.42
N ASN A 622 48.70 -18.10 -3.52
CA ASN A 622 48.78 -19.39 -4.20
C ASN A 622 48.82 -19.21 -5.73
N MET A 623 49.99 -19.40 -6.33
CA MET A 623 50.21 -19.28 -7.78
C MET A 623 49.80 -20.53 -8.59
N SER A 624 49.34 -21.60 -7.92
CA SER A 624 49.14 -22.93 -8.53
C SER A 624 47.74 -23.15 -9.11
N GLU A 625 46.78 -22.28 -8.82
CA GLU A 625 45.38 -22.40 -9.24
C GLU A 625 44.72 -21.03 -9.46
N ASN A 626 43.60 -20.98 -10.18
CA ASN A 626 42.83 -19.74 -10.36
C ASN A 626 42.26 -19.27 -9.02
N GLY A 627 42.56 -18.04 -8.62
CA GLY A 627 42.16 -17.53 -7.32
C GLY A 627 42.45 -16.04 -7.13
N TYR A 628 41.90 -15.48 -6.05
CA TYR A 628 42.16 -14.11 -5.64
C TYR A 628 42.63 -14.12 -4.18
N THR A 629 43.86 -13.70 -3.94
CA THR A 629 44.47 -13.64 -2.60
C THR A 629 44.63 -12.18 -2.18
N LEU A 630 44.35 -11.87 -0.91
CA LEU A 630 44.73 -10.59 -0.31
C LEU A 630 46.07 -10.77 0.39
N VAL A 631 47.11 -10.12 -0.14
CA VAL A 631 48.47 -10.12 0.40
C VAL A 631 48.66 -8.91 1.29
N LYS A 632 49.08 -9.11 2.55
CA LYS A 632 49.52 -8.02 3.43
C LYS A 632 50.98 -7.66 3.15
N ILE A 633 51.25 -6.38 2.96
CA ILE A 633 52.60 -5.80 2.90
C ILE A 633 52.75 -4.88 4.10
N LYS A 634 53.79 -5.11 4.90
CA LYS A 634 54.25 -4.14 5.90
C LYS A 634 55.12 -3.09 5.20
N VAL A 635 54.90 -1.83 5.54
CA VAL A 635 55.65 -0.67 5.10
C VAL A 635 56.34 -0.09 6.33
N ILE A 636 57.67 0.01 6.29
CA ILE A 636 58.49 0.43 7.43
C ILE A 636 59.12 1.78 7.10
N SER A 637 58.83 2.81 7.89
CA SER A 637 59.53 4.08 7.80
C SER A 637 60.78 4.07 8.67
N HIS A 638 61.95 4.27 8.05
CA HIS A 638 63.22 4.33 8.75
C HIS A 638 63.49 5.70 9.41
N SER A 639 62.74 6.75 9.07
CA SER A 639 62.83 8.05 9.76
C SER A 639 62.21 7.99 11.17
N SER A 640 61.12 7.23 11.32
CA SER A 640 60.28 7.23 12.51
C SER A 640 60.20 5.90 13.26
N GLY A 641 60.62 4.81 12.63
CA GLY A 641 60.50 3.45 13.17
C GLY A 641 59.06 2.90 13.22
N LYS A 642 58.06 3.60 12.65
CA LYS A 642 56.67 3.13 12.59
C LYS A 642 56.45 2.15 11.43
N GLU A 643 55.58 1.18 11.67
CA GLU A 643 55.14 0.18 10.69
C GLU A 643 53.67 0.41 10.31
N SER A 644 53.37 0.45 9.02
CA SER A 644 52.00 0.53 8.49
C SER A 644 51.71 -0.71 7.63
N ILE A 645 50.49 -1.27 7.69
CA ILE A 645 50.12 -2.44 6.86
C ILE A 645 49.17 -2.03 5.74
N ILE A 646 49.52 -2.38 4.51
CA ILE A 646 48.63 -2.30 3.35
C ILE A 646 48.22 -3.69 2.89
N THR A 647 47.10 -3.77 2.16
CA THR A 647 46.61 -5.01 1.58
C THR A 647 46.45 -4.85 0.07
N ILE A 648 47.07 -5.75 -0.69
CA ILE A 648 47.06 -5.76 -2.16
C ILE A 648 46.44 -7.09 -2.62
N GLY A 649 45.49 -7.01 -3.55
CA GLY A 649 44.92 -8.18 -4.21
C GLY A 649 45.89 -8.76 -5.24
N VAL A 650 46.07 -10.08 -5.23
CA VAL A 650 46.74 -10.83 -6.29
C VAL A 650 45.71 -11.74 -6.93
N SER A 651 45.35 -11.42 -8.18
CA SER A 651 44.43 -12.20 -9.00
C SER A 651 45.23 -13.12 -9.91
N VAL A 652 45.06 -14.43 -9.74
CA VAL A 652 45.68 -15.49 -10.55
C VAL A 652 44.61 -16.04 -11.50
N ALA A 653 44.79 -15.90 -12.82
CA ALA A 653 43.77 -16.21 -13.82
C ALA A 653 44.30 -16.91 -15.09
#